data_AF-A0AAN9TYD9-F1
#
_entry.id   AF-A0AAN9TYD9-F1
#
_cell.length_a   1.000
_cell.length_b   1.000
_cell.length_c   1.000
_cell.angle_alpha   90.00
_cell.angle_beta   90.00
_cell.angle_gamma   90.00
#
_symmetry.space_group_name_H-M   'P 1'
#
loop_
_entity.id
_entity.type
_entity.pdbx_description
1 polymer ?
#
loop_
_entity_poly.entity_id
_entity_poly.type
_entity_poly.pdbx_seq_one_letter_code
_entity_poly.pdbx_strand_id
1 'polypeptide(L)'
;MCPEVNRHAPPTSDTVQTKPFPIRGERANYVNIPHVIAMVGLPARGKTYISKKLARYLNWIGITTRVFNLGEYRRHATSAYKSHEFFRPDNEEAMAIRIQCALEALKDVCTWLDNSNGEVAVFDATNSTFDRREMIRNIVVDKMGYKLFFVESVCDDPSIVEQNIMEVKVSGPDYSNVNKEEALKDFLLRIKHYQDKYEPLDEFRESNISFMKIYNTGEKVLVHKHEGHIQSRIVYYLMNIHITPRTIYLARHGESIMNLKGRMGGDSELSLRGVQFAKALSNYITSQNIPSLRVWTSWLKRTIQTVADIPAPQERWKALNEIDAGICEEMTYEEIAERFPDDFKARDEAKFTYRYPRGESYEDLVARLEPVIMELERQENVLVVSHQAVLRCLLAYFLDKSAVGIGTAHCTGEGEVVTKKHKSKERRTRPVPVLSVCYVDVRAASCVVLCVKFRCYVRMRHCLAIAATDRPLMHIRDSDFGYSKSEVTDVKVANVRIMSPLSNAENENQIENGSADDKQPLKNGINEKAHIVEAVDRPDEAVRPEEGPLRSMFSTKYKNRKYKMYDNGKRSSSGLSPLKSSSRFRIEQKIKERTGLTRTGLVLLVLCILLTIALLVCAILWPRTAQSRHHRTCIKPSCFRSSAEILPKLNTSGVPCYDFRNYACGNWFSSKPLPKSRTEWNLKEMLQFSYRRKIHELLVTSTASVVSSEMALSWKLMNFYDSCMNIDTINDEKERPLKKIIPMFGGWHVLKDFKPNQWDTYKTLRRLHSEYNVSPFFQIDVVPDIVNKNQNIIQMVVSYTNFIKDVVLSFGATNADAGQFSRNIFHYEKRIAEIFQSASENGTSSYARMKISELNAEFFPIKFYEILMGTLPNSNLNTDSFVLIENIEYFRKLPTLLSLSDNVSLNEYLLWRLVADYLPYLSKKYLDAMWTFKSEFLEQTEPVPRWEFCTATLQRFTGFGLMALFENNTAEREPVASMIDTLGIQIGLPANMTRTDYIDDYYLQFNAVPNAFFDNILSGNTFIRETLQRRLKNPQEEFKWLTDMTSQPVTVTYNAAAHKIIVPLTVLQFPYFEKDYPQ
;
A
#
# COMPACT_ATOMS: atom_id res chain seq x y z
N MET A 1 -17.06 37.94 -43.79
CA MET A 1 -15.67 38.37 -44.03
C MET A 1 -15.32 39.46 -43.04
N CYS A 2 -14.04 39.61 -42.72
CA CYS A 2 -13.46 40.44 -41.64
C CYS A 2 -13.69 39.92 -40.21
N PRO A 3 -12.68 40.01 -39.31
CA PRO A 3 -11.24 39.99 -39.56
C PRO A 3 -10.51 38.86 -38.80
N GLU A 4 -9.30 38.52 -39.26
CA GLU A 4 -8.42 37.59 -38.55
C GLU A 4 -8.01 38.17 -37.18
N VAL A 5 -8.43 37.52 -36.09
CA VAL A 5 -7.94 37.85 -34.76
C VAL A 5 -6.50 37.35 -34.65
N ASN A 6 -5.58 38.28 -34.32
CA ASN A 6 -4.16 38.00 -34.12
C ASN A 6 -3.96 36.74 -33.27
N ARG A 7 -3.13 35.80 -33.77
CA ARG A 7 -2.64 34.66 -33.00
C ARG A 7 -1.65 35.14 -31.93
N HIS A 8 -2.16 35.72 -30.86
CA HIS A 8 -1.40 35.91 -29.64
C HIS A 8 -1.03 34.53 -29.08
N ALA A 9 0.20 34.41 -28.59
CA ALA A 9 0.64 33.23 -27.85
C ALA A 9 -0.34 32.94 -26.68
N PRO A 10 -0.49 31.66 -26.25
CA PRO A 10 -1.37 31.33 -25.13
C PRO A 10 -1.04 32.21 -23.92
N PRO A 11 -2.06 32.59 -23.10
CA PRO A 11 -1.84 33.44 -21.93
C PRO A 11 -0.62 32.95 -21.15
N THR A 12 0.39 33.83 -21.00
CA THR A 12 1.58 33.52 -20.22
C THR A 12 1.19 33.50 -18.76
N SER A 13 0.67 32.34 -18.33
CA SER A 13 0.32 32.01 -16.96
C SER A 13 1.46 32.45 -16.02
N ASP A 14 1.20 33.41 -15.12
CA ASP A 14 2.18 33.94 -14.14
C ASP A 14 2.63 32.87 -13.11
N THR A 15 2.25 31.60 -13.29
CA THR A 15 3.05 30.48 -12.82
C THR A 15 4.39 30.50 -13.56
N VAL A 16 5.40 31.07 -12.90
CA VAL A 16 6.82 30.84 -13.18
C VAL A 16 7.00 29.39 -13.65
N GLN A 17 7.52 29.19 -14.86
CA GLN A 17 7.87 27.86 -15.33
C GLN A 17 9.08 27.37 -14.54
N THR A 18 8.82 26.82 -13.35
CA THR A 18 9.79 26.01 -12.64
C THR A 18 10.01 24.75 -13.44
N LYS A 19 11.10 24.73 -14.21
CA LYS A 19 11.59 23.48 -14.81
C LYS A 19 11.67 22.43 -13.69
N PRO A 20 11.08 21.23 -13.88
CA PRO A 20 11.09 20.19 -12.88
C PRO A 20 12.53 19.83 -12.50
N PHE A 21 12.71 19.29 -11.31
CA PHE A 21 14.04 18.83 -10.89
C PHE A 21 14.42 17.61 -11.74
N PRO A 22 15.57 17.64 -12.44
CA PRO A 22 15.99 16.50 -13.23
C PRO A 22 16.29 15.34 -12.28
N ILE A 23 15.74 14.16 -12.58
CA ILE A 23 15.98 12.92 -11.82
C ILE A 23 16.68 11.91 -12.75
N ARG A 24 17.73 11.24 -12.27
CA ARG A 24 18.41 10.15 -13.01
C ARG A 24 18.30 8.80 -12.29
N GLY A 25 18.20 7.72 -13.08
CA GLY A 25 18.13 6.32 -12.60
C GLY A 25 16.74 5.68 -12.77
N GLU A 26 16.48 4.57 -12.09
CA GLU A 26 15.21 3.80 -12.15
C GLU A 26 13.96 4.61 -11.77
N ARG A 27 14.14 5.80 -11.19
CA ARG A 27 13.09 6.77 -10.85
C ARG A 27 12.59 7.60 -12.05
N ALA A 28 13.09 7.37 -13.27
CA ALA A 28 12.83 8.26 -14.41
C ALA A 28 11.43 8.13 -15.05
N ASN A 29 10.70 7.01 -14.87
CA ASN A 29 9.43 6.74 -15.55
C ASN A 29 8.27 6.48 -14.56
N TYR A 30 7.76 7.53 -13.91
CA TYR A 30 6.52 7.43 -13.11
C TYR A 30 5.24 7.67 -13.95
N VAL A 31 5.34 8.31 -15.11
CA VAL A 31 4.21 8.74 -15.94
C VAL A 31 4.24 8.05 -17.31
N ASN A 32 3.54 6.92 -17.44
CA ASN A 32 3.47 6.17 -18.70
C ASN A 32 2.43 6.72 -19.70
N ILE A 33 1.48 7.53 -19.23
CA ILE A 33 0.39 8.15 -20.01
C ILE A 33 0.21 9.57 -19.44
N PRO A 34 0.07 10.62 -20.27
CA PRO A 34 -0.21 11.97 -19.77
C PRO A 34 -1.47 12.04 -18.90
N HIS A 35 -1.44 12.88 -17.87
CA HIS A 35 -2.56 13.07 -16.94
C HIS A 35 -3.14 14.49 -17.02
N VAL A 36 -4.46 14.60 -16.95
CA VAL A 36 -5.18 15.86 -16.72
C VAL A 36 -5.87 15.82 -15.37
N ILE A 37 -5.59 16.82 -14.54
CA ILE A 37 -6.21 17.02 -13.23
C ILE A 37 -7.23 18.14 -13.36
N ALA A 38 -8.53 17.82 -13.37
CA ALA A 38 -9.59 18.79 -13.59
C ALA A 38 -10.20 19.25 -12.26
N MET A 39 -10.05 20.53 -11.92
CA MET A 39 -10.61 21.06 -10.67
C MET A 39 -12.14 21.22 -10.76
N VAL A 40 -12.85 20.94 -9.67
CA VAL A 40 -14.32 21.07 -9.57
C VAL A 40 -14.73 21.86 -8.32
N GLY A 41 -15.85 22.57 -8.39
CA GLY A 41 -16.51 23.19 -7.23
C GLY A 41 -16.79 24.69 -7.41
N LEU A 42 -17.46 25.29 -6.42
CA LEU A 42 -17.94 26.68 -6.46
C LEU A 42 -16.80 27.74 -6.44
N PRO A 43 -17.05 29.00 -6.84
CA PRO A 43 -16.09 30.08 -6.68
C PRO A 43 -15.66 30.29 -5.22
N ALA A 44 -14.45 30.84 -5.03
CA ALA A 44 -13.77 31.02 -3.74
C ALA A 44 -13.51 29.74 -2.88
N ARG A 45 -13.82 28.53 -3.38
CA ARG A 45 -13.50 27.25 -2.71
C ARG A 45 -12.06 26.77 -2.92
N GLY A 46 -11.04 27.60 -2.70
CA GLY A 46 -9.61 27.17 -2.70
C GLY A 46 -8.98 26.61 -4.00
N LYS A 47 -9.73 26.23 -5.05
CA LYS A 47 -9.23 25.50 -6.24
C LYS A 47 -7.91 26.00 -6.83
N THR A 48 -7.77 27.31 -7.08
CA THR A 48 -6.56 27.91 -7.66
C THR A 48 -5.35 27.77 -6.73
N TYR A 49 -5.56 27.79 -5.41
CA TYR A 49 -4.49 27.57 -4.42
C TYR A 49 -4.06 26.11 -4.41
N ILE A 50 -5.03 25.18 -4.40
CA ILE A 50 -4.80 23.74 -4.52
C ILE A 50 -4.01 23.43 -5.81
N SER A 51 -4.46 23.95 -6.95
CA SER A 51 -3.85 23.76 -8.27
C SER A 51 -2.38 24.19 -8.29
N LYS A 52 -2.08 25.39 -7.79
CA LYS A 52 -0.71 25.92 -7.74
C LYS A 52 0.18 25.14 -6.76
N LYS A 53 -0.35 24.75 -5.59
CA LYS A 53 0.37 23.89 -4.64
C LYS A 53 0.69 22.52 -5.22
N LEU A 54 -0.27 21.89 -5.90
CA LEU A 54 -0.14 20.57 -6.48
C LEU A 54 0.87 20.57 -7.63
N ALA A 55 0.75 21.51 -8.57
CA ALA A 55 1.72 21.63 -9.67
C ALA A 55 3.14 21.88 -9.18
N ARG A 56 3.32 22.68 -8.13
CA ARG A 56 4.63 22.94 -7.51
C ARG A 56 5.20 21.69 -6.82
N TYR A 57 4.38 20.89 -6.14
CA TYR A 57 4.81 19.61 -5.58
C TYR A 57 5.18 18.61 -6.67
N LEU A 58 4.36 18.45 -7.71
CA LEU A 58 4.64 17.53 -8.80
C LEU A 58 5.94 17.91 -9.54
N ASN A 59 6.17 19.20 -9.85
CA ASN A 59 7.46 19.64 -10.40
C ASN A 59 8.64 19.45 -9.42
N TRP A 60 8.41 19.60 -8.10
CA TRP A 60 9.42 19.37 -7.07
C TRP A 60 9.94 17.92 -7.07
N ILE A 61 9.04 16.96 -7.22
CA ILE A 61 9.36 15.52 -7.32
C ILE A 61 9.74 15.07 -8.75
N GLY A 62 10.04 16.02 -9.64
CA GLY A 62 10.53 15.77 -11.00
C GLY A 62 9.48 15.59 -12.10
N ILE A 63 8.18 15.69 -11.78
CA ILE A 63 7.08 15.48 -12.76
C ILE A 63 6.69 16.81 -13.42
N THR A 64 6.89 16.90 -14.72
CA THR A 64 6.66 18.08 -15.55
C THR A 64 5.19 18.48 -15.54
N THR A 65 4.86 19.52 -14.76
CA THR A 65 3.46 19.86 -14.45
C THR A 65 3.13 21.33 -14.73
N ARG A 66 1.98 21.62 -15.35
CA ARG A 66 1.54 23.01 -15.63
C ARG A 66 0.08 23.25 -15.23
N VAL A 67 -0.21 24.44 -14.69
CA VAL A 67 -1.59 24.89 -14.42
C VAL A 67 -2.13 25.73 -15.58
N PHE A 68 -3.35 25.42 -16.01
CA PHE A 68 -4.12 26.14 -17.03
C PHE A 68 -5.33 26.79 -16.35
N ASN A 69 -5.26 28.10 -16.10
CA ASN A 69 -6.29 28.82 -15.36
C ASN A 69 -7.38 29.38 -16.31
N LEU A 70 -8.58 28.80 -16.31
CA LEU A 70 -9.65 29.23 -17.22
C LEU A 70 -10.07 30.71 -17.03
N GLY A 71 -9.80 31.28 -15.84
CA GLY A 71 -10.01 32.70 -15.58
C GLY A 71 -9.10 33.64 -16.38
N GLU A 72 -7.91 33.18 -16.80
CA GLU A 72 -6.98 33.95 -17.65
C GLU A 72 -7.45 33.98 -19.10
N TYR A 73 -7.79 32.81 -19.67
CA TYR A 73 -8.40 32.69 -21.01
C TYR A 73 -9.65 33.57 -21.12
N ARG A 74 -10.56 33.49 -20.14
CA ARG A 74 -11.75 34.35 -20.08
C ARG A 74 -11.44 35.85 -20.03
N ARG A 75 -10.36 36.29 -19.35
CA ARG A 75 -9.96 37.71 -19.30
C ARG A 75 -9.35 38.19 -20.63
N HIS A 76 -8.73 37.32 -21.40
CA HIS A 76 -8.14 37.69 -22.70
C HIS A 76 -9.18 37.63 -23.84
N ALA A 77 -10.12 36.68 -23.77
CA ALA A 77 -11.16 36.50 -24.79
C ALA A 77 -12.25 37.59 -24.79
N THR A 78 -12.42 38.34 -23.69
CA THR A 78 -13.51 39.32 -23.59
C THR A 78 -13.21 40.46 -22.61
N SER A 79 -13.36 41.70 -23.11
CA SER A 79 -13.41 42.94 -22.33
C SER A 79 -14.79 43.23 -21.73
N ALA A 80 -15.80 42.37 -21.99
CA ALA A 80 -17.18 42.55 -21.52
C ALA A 80 -17.44 42.05 -20.09
N TYR A 81 -16.39 41.70 -19.32
CA TYR A 81 -16.51 41.47 -17.88
C TYR A 81 -16.88 42.79 -17.19
N LYS A 82 -18.17 42.98 -16.89
CA LYS A 82 -18.70 44.17 -16.18
C LYS A 82 -19.20 43.86 -14.77
N SER A 83 -19.81 42.70 -14.56
CA SER A 83 -20.47 42.31 -13.30
C SER A 83 -20.69 40.79 -13.23
N HIS A 84 -21.31 40.34 -12.13
CA HIS A 84 -21.80 38.98 -11.94
C HIS A 84 -22.77 38.49 -13.02
N GLU A 85 -23.40 39.38 -13.80
CA GLU A 85 -24.41 39.03 -14.81
C GLU A 85 -23.87 38.14 -15.92
N PHE A 86 -22.57 38.26 -16.22
CA PHE A 86 -21.85 37.37 -17.14
C PHE A 86 -21.85 35.90 -16.67
N PHE A 87 -22.09 35.63 -15.38
CA PHE A 87 -22.09 34.27 -14.83
C PHE A 87 -23.46 33.62 -14.72
N ARG A 88 -24.54 34.36 -14.97
CA ARG A 88 -25.90 33.83 -14.90
C ARG A 88 -26.07 32.59 -15.79
N PRO A 89 -26.95 31.65 -15.40
CA PRO A 89 -27.21 30.44 -16.18
C PRO A 89 -28.13 30.67 -17.38
N ASP A 90 -28.86 31.78 -17.44
CA ASP A 90 -29.75 32.17 -18.54
C ASP A 90 -29.08 33.09 -19.59
N ASN A 91 -27.83 33.51 -19.35
CA ASN A 91 -27.07 34.32 -20.30
C ASN A 91 -26.36 33.43 -21.32
N GLU A 92 -27.06 33.09 -22.41
CA GLU A 92 -26.58 32.20 -23.48
C GLU A 92 -25.29 32.70 -24.15
N GLU A 93 -25.18 34.00 -24.44
CA GLU A 93 -23.99 34.60 -25.06
C GLU A 93 -22.76 34.44 -24.15
N ALA A 94 -22.88 34.78 -22.87
CA ALA A 94 -21.81 34.60 -21.90
C ALA A 94 -21.53 33.12 -21.60
N MET A 95 -22.52 32.23 -21.77
CA MET A 95 -22.32 30.78 -21.67
C MET A 95 -21.50 30.25 -22.84
N ALA A 96 -21.81 30.66 -24.08
CA ALA A 96 -21.07 30.31 -25.28
C ALA A 96 -19.60 30.76 -25.19
N ILE A 97 -19.34 32.00 -24.75
CA ILE A 97 -17.97 32.50 -24.51
C ILE A 97 -17.25 31.65 -23.44
N ARG A 98 -17.92 31.29 -22.34
CA ARG A 98 -17.36 30.43 -21.27
C ARG A 98 -17.12 28.97 -21.70
N ILE A 99 -17.82 28.48 -22.72
CA ILE A 99 -17.59 27.17 -23.35
C ILE A 99 -16.39 27.27 -24.29
N GLN A 100 -16.36 28.27 -25.16
CA GLN A 100 -15.26 28.50 -26.10
C GLN A 100 -13.91 28.66 -25.39
N CYS A 101 -13.84 29.48 -24.34
CA CYS A 101 -12.63 29.62 -23.52
C CYS A 101 -12.15 28.28 -22.92
N ALA A 102 -13.07 27.37 -22.59
CA ALA A 102 -12.73 26.07 -22.01
C ALA A 102 -12.23 25.09 -23.07
N LEU A 103 -12.81 25.11 -24.28
CA LEU A 103 -12.32 24.33 -25.42
C LEU A 103 -10.92 24.80 -25.86
N GLU A 104 -10.67 26.11 -25.88
CA GLU A 104 -9.35 26.67 -26.15
C GLU A 104 -8.31 26.27 -25.09
N ALA A 105 -8.65 26.44 -23.80
CA ALA A 105 -7.77 26.01 -22.71
C ALA A 105 -7.51 24.49 -22.70
N LEU A 106 -8.50 23.66 -23.03
CA LEU A 106 -8.31 22.20 -23.19
C LEU A 106 -7.45 21.85 -24.41
N LYS A 107 -7.57 22.60 -25.51
CA LYS A 107 -6.70 22.44 -26.68
C LYS A 107 -5.25 22.76 -26.34
N ASP A 108 -5.01 23.81 -25.56
CA ASP A 108 -3.66 24.18 -25.10
C ASP A 108 -3.10 23.19 -24.08
N VAL A 109 -3.94 22.59 -23.21
CA VAL A 109 -3.59 21.44 -22.37
C VAL A 109 -3.08 20.29 -23.24
N CYS A 110 -3.87 19.86 -24.24
CA CYS A 110 -3.51 18.74 -25.10
C CYS A 110 -2.21 19.02 -25.87
N THR A 111 -2.15 20.19 -26.54
CA THR A 111 -0.99 20.63 -27.32
C THR A 111 0.30 20.66 -26.48
N TRP A 112 0.21 21.03 -25.20
CA TRP A 112 1.36 21.07 -24.30
C TRP A 112 1.81 19.67 -23.83
N LEU A 113 0.87 18.75 -23.56
CA LEU A 113 1.18 17.36 -23.23
C LEU A 113 1.84 16.64 -24.43
N ASP A 114 1.28 16.82 -25.64
CA ASP A 114 1.82 16.22 -26.88
C ASP A 114 3.21 16.74 -27.27
N ASN A 115 3.44 18.07 -27.21
CA ASN A 115 4.58 18.70 -27.91
C ASN A 115 5.68 19.25 -26.99
N SER A 116 5.47 19.32 -25.67
CA SER A 116 6.35 20.08 -24.76
C SER A 116 6.94 19.24 -23.62
N ASN A 117 7.00 17.91 -23.77
CA ASN A 117 7.43 16.96 -22.73
C ASN A 117 6.63 17.13 -21.42
N GLY A 118 5.35 17.50 -21.54
CA GLY A 118 4.45 17.72 -20.41
C GLY A 118 3.83 16.41 -19.94
N GLU A 119 3.86 16.16 -18.64
CA GLU A 119 3.39 14.90 -18.05
C GLU A 119 2.03 15.04 -17.36
N VAL A 120 1.80 16.18 -16.69
CA VAL A 120 0.57 16.45 -15.93
C VAL A 120 0.07 17.87 -16.17
N ALA A 121 -1.18 18.01 -16.60
CA ALA A 121 -1.83 19.30 -16.78
C ALA A 121 -2.94 19.52 -15.74
N VAL A 122 -2.89 20.62 -14.98
CA VAL A 122 -3.91 20.99 -13.99
C VAL A 122 -4.87 22.01 -14.60
N PHE A 123 -6.10 21.61 -14.86
CA PHE A 123 -7.14 22.44 -15.46
C PHE A 123 -7.97 23.13 -14.36
N ASP A 124 -7.61 24.37 -14.00
CA ASP A 124 -8.26 25.15 -12.94
C ASP A 124 -9.48 25.93 -13.48
N ALA A 125 -10.65 25.32 -13.32
CA ALA A 125 -11.97 25.85 -13.65
C ALA A 125 -13.00 25.46 -12.58
N THR A 126 -14.26 25.92 -12.70
CA THR A 126 -15.33 25.52 -11.77
C THR A 126 -15.90 24.13 -12.07
N ASN A 127 -16.02 23.76 -13.35
CA ASN A 127 -16.50 22.45 -13.84
C ASN A 127 -17.71 21.90 -13.08
N SER A 128 -18.64 22.82 -12.74
CA SER A 128 -19.68 22.66 -11.74
C SER A 128 -20.96 21.99 -12.25
N THR A 129 -21.02 21.60 -13.52
CA THR A 129 -22.15 20.89 -14.13
C THR A 129 -21.68 19.56 -14.70
N PHE A 130 -22.57 18.58 -14.76
CA PHE A 130 -22.30 17.26 -15.34
C PHE A 130 -21.82 17.38 -16.80
N ASP A 131 -22.56 18.10 -17.65
CA ASP A 131 -22.25 18.27 -19.08
C ASP A 131 -20.84 18.83 -19.33
N ARG A 132 -20.35 19.71 -18.43
CA ARG A 132 -18.99 20.26 -18.54
C ARG A 132 -17.93 19.21 -18.22
N ARG A 133 -18.19 18.32 -17.27
CA ARG A 133 -17.29 17.22 -16.90
C ARG A 133 -17.30 16.12 -17.94
N GLU A 134 -18.47 15.80 -18.50
CA GLU A 134 -18.59 14.88 -19.63
C GLU A 134 -17.84 15.40 -20.86
N MET A 135 -17.99 16.69 -21.22
CA MET A 135 -17.19 17.32 -22.28
C MET A 135 -15.67 17.16 -22.05
N ILE A 136 -15.20 17.36 -20.82
CA ILE A 136 -13.78 17.17 -20.46
C ILE A 136 -13.39 15.69 -20.62
N ARG A 137 -14.22 14.75 -20.14
CA ARG A 137 -13.99 13.30 -20.25
C ARG A 137 -13.89 12.85 -21.71
N ASN A 138 -14.83 13.27 -22.55
CA ASN A 138 -14.87 12.92 -23.98
C ASN A 138 -13.63 13.44 -24.74
N ILE A 139 -13.12 14.62 -24.37
CA ILE A 139 -11.91 15.18 -24.98
C ILE A 139 -10.64 14.50 -24.44
N VAL A 140 -10.48 14.43 -23.12
CA VAL A 140 -9.25 13.96 -22.47
C VAL A 140 -9.09 12.45 -22.60
N VAL A 141 -10.13 11.68 -22.29
CA VAL A 141 -10.07 10.21 -22.23
C VAL A 141 -10.36 9.62 -23.61
N ASP A 142 -11.56 9.85 -24.15
CA ASP A 142 -12.01 9.11 -25.35
C ASP A 142 -11.29 9.54 -26.63
N LYS A 143 -10.95 10.83 -26.76
CA LYS A 143 -10.31 11.39 -27.95
C LYS A 143 -8.78 11.40 -27.89
N MET A 144 -8.18 11.72 -26.73
CA MET A 144 -6.72 11.84 -26.59
C MET A 144 -6.06 10.63 -25.90
N GLY A 145 -6.83 9.74 -25.24
CA GLY A 145 -6.28 8.60 -24.51
C GLY A 145 -5.55 8.95 -23.20
N TYR A 146 -5.72 10.17 -22.69
CA TYR A 146 -5.08 10.64 -21.46
C TYR A 146 -5.85 10.17 -20.22
N LYS A 147 -5.14 10.06 -19.08
CA LYS A 147 -5.78 9.82 -17.79
C LYS A 147 -6.42 11.11 -17.25
N LEU A 148 -7.63 11.01 -16.73
CA LEU A 148 -8.37 12.13 -16.14
C LEU A 148 -8.61 11.87 -14.66
N PHE A 149 -8.32 12.86 -13.81
CA PHE A 149 -8.62 12.82 -12.38
C PHE A 149 -9.28 14.13 -11.95
N PHE A 150 -10.52 14.08 -11.46
CA PHE A 150 -11.18 15.29 -10.96
C PHE A 150 -10.82 15.55 -9.50
N VAL A 151 -10.62 16.83 -9.13
CA VAL A 151 -10.40 17.26 -7.74
C VAL A 151 -11.44 18.31 -7.39
N GLU A 152 -12.48 17.89 -6.70
CA GLU A 152 -13.55 18.76 -6.20
C GLU A 152 -13.18 19.36 -4.84
N SER A 153 -13.32 20.68 -4.71
CA SER A 153 -13.19 21.36 -3.42
C SER A 153 -14.54 21.88 -2.96
N VAL A 154 -15.09 21.20 -1.95
CA VAL A 154 -16.32 21.54 -1.24
C VAL A 154 -15.91 22.25 0.05
N CYS A 155 -16.51 23.41 0.34
CA CYS A 155 -16.28 24.09 1.61
C CYS A 155 -17.52 24.92 1.92
N ASP A 156 -18.17 24.58 3.02
CA ASP A 156 -19.44 25.19 3.41
C ASP A 156 -19.29 26.13 4.61
N ASP A 157 -18.11 26.12 5.24
CA ASP A 157 -17.67 27.11 6.24
C ASP A 157 -17.70 28.55 5.66
N PRO A 158 -18.56 29.44 6.19
CA PRO A 158 -18.66 30.82 5.71
C PRO A 158 -17.37 31.64 5.93
N SER A 159 -16.64 31.39 7.01
CA SER A 159 -15.44 32.15 7.39
C SER A 159 -14.29 31.92 6.41
N ILE A 160 -14.06 30.66 6.03
CA ILE A 160 -13.07 30.26 5.03
C ILE A 160 -13.45 30.82 3.66
N VAL A 161 -14.75 30.83 3.33
CA VAL A 161 -15.25 31.37 2.06
C VAL A 161 -15.07 32.88 1.99
N GLU A 162 -15.47 33.62 3.02
CA GLU A 162 -15.32 35.07 3.10
C GLU A 162 -13.84 35.48 3.03
N GLN A 163 -12.97 34.83 3.80
CA GLN A 163 -11.53 35.08 3.74
C GLN A 163 -10.96 34.82 2.35
N ASN A 164 -11.35 33.73 1.67
CA ASN A 164 -10.93 33.46 0.30
C ASN A 164 -11.44 34.50 -0.72
N ILE A 165 -12.64 35.06 -0.52
CA ILE A 165 -13.15 36.15 -1.36
C ILE A 165 -12.30 37.40 -1.16
N MET A 166 -12.10 37.82 0.09
CA MET A 166 -11.38 39.05 0.45
C MET A 166 -9.89 39.00 0.05
N GLU A 167 -9.21 37.88 0.31
CA GLU A 167 -7.79 37.73 -0.02
C GLU A 167 -7.51 37.49 -1.51
N VAL A 168 -8.33 36.69 -2.21
CA VAL A 168 -7.99 36.18 -3.56
C VAL A 168 -8.76 36.87 -4.69
N LYS A 169 -10.01 37.26 -4.42
CA LYS A 169 -10.99 37.62 -5.46
C LYS A 169 -11.24 39.13 -5.51
N VAL A 170 -11.57 39.74 -4.38
CA VAL A 170 -11.70 41.20 -4.24
C VAL A 170 -10.35 41.90 -4.52
N SER A 171 -9.24 41.32 -4.05
CA SER A 171 -7.89 41.79 -4.37
C SER A 171 -7.36 41.26 -5.72
N GLY A 172 -8.23 40.90 -6.66
CA GLY A 172 -7.90 40.27 -7.94
C GLY A 172 -8.05 41.20 -9.15
N PRO A 173 -7.51 40.81 -10.32
CA PRO A 173 -7.63 41.61 -11.55
C PRO A 173 -9.08 41.70 -12.06
N ASP A 174 -9.96 40.78 -11.65
CA ASP A 174 -11.41 40.85 -11.91
C ASP A 174 -12.07 42.08 -11.23
N TYR A 175 -11.43 42.72 -10.23
CA TYR A 175 -12.01 43.81 -9.42
C TYR A 175 -11.01 44.95 -9.08
N SER A 176 -9.91 45.09 -9.82
CA SER A 176 -8.79 45.99 -9.45
C SER A 176 -9.19 47.47 -9.26
N ASN A 177 -10.29 47.89 -9.89
CA ASN A 177 -10.76 49.27 -9.93
C ASN A 177 -12.11 49.47 -9.19
N VAL A 178 -12.56 48.48 -8.42
CA VAL A 178 -13.88 48.46 -7.75
C VAL A 178 -13.68 48.54 -6.23
N ASN A 179 -14.60 49.19 -5.51
CA ASN A 179 -14.56 49.22 -4.04
C ASN A 179 -14.68 47.80 -3.47
N LYS A 180 -13.97 47.49 -2.39
CA LYS A 180 -13.91 46.14 -1.79
C LYS A 180 -15.27 45.60 -1.37
N GLU A 181 -16.13 46.45 -0.81
CA GLU A 181 -17.49 46.06 -0.39
C GLU A 181 -18.42 45.78 -1.58
N GLU A 182 -18.26 46.53 -2.67
CA GLU A 182 -19.02 46.36 -3.91
C GLU A 182 -18.56 45.12 -4.66
N ALA A 183 -17.24 44.91 -4.75
CA ALA A 183 -16.63 43.69 -5.27
C ALA A 183 -17.03 42.44 -4.47
N LEU A 184 -17.15 42.55 -3.14
CA LEU A 184 -17.66 41.47 -2.29
C LEU A 184 -19.13 41.14 -2.62
N LYS A 185 -20.00 42.15 -2.71
CA LYS A 185 -21.42 41.98 -3.08
C LYS A 185 -21.58 41.33 -4.47
N ASP A 186 -20.86 41.83 -5.47
CA ASP A 186 -20.86 41.25 -6.82
C ASP A 186 -20.35 39.80 -6.81
N PHE A 187 -19.26 39.51 -6.08
CA PHE A 187 -18.72 38.15 -6.03
C PHE A 187 -19.63 37.15 -5.29
N LEU A 188 -20.38 37.59 -4.28
CA LEU A 188 -21.39 36.77 -3.61
C LEU A 188 -22.56 36.43 -4.56
N LEU A 189 -23.04 37.41 -5.34
CA LEU A 189 -24.04 37.18 -6.38
C LEU A 189 -23.51 36.23 -7.46
N ARG A 190 -22.24 36.37 -7.85
CA ARG A 190 -21.55 35.43 -8.74
C ARG A 190 -21.49 34.02 -8.17
N ILE A 191 -21.27 33.82 -6.85
CA ILE A 191 -21.34 32.49 -6.24
C ILE A 191 -22.75 31.91 -6.36
N LYS A 192 -23.80 32.72 -6.09
CA LYS A 192 -25.19 32.30 -6.22
C LYS A 192 -25.53 31.77 -7.62
N HIS A 193 -25.15 32.50 -8.68
CA HIS A 193 -25.36 32.06 -10.06
C HIS A 193 -24.70 30.71 -10.40
N TYR A 194 -23.61 30.34 -9.72
CA TYR A 194 -23.01 29.01 -9.84
C TYR A 194 -23.73 27.96 -8.98
N GLN A 195 -24.24 28.33 -7.80
CA GLN A 195 -25.01 27.44 -6.92
C GLN A 195 -26.32 26.96 -7.57
N ASP A 196 -27.02 27.85 -8.27
CA ASP A 196 -28.30 27.55 -8.96
C ASP A 196 -28.20 26.44 -10.04
N LYS A 197 -26.97 26.08 -10.46
CA LYS A 197 -26.66 24.99 -11.41
C LYS A 197 -25.53 24.08 -10.92
N TYR A 198 -25.20 24.07 -9.63
CA TYR A 198 -24.09 23.25 -9.13
C TYR A 198 -24.54 21.80 -8.94
N GLU A 199 -23.94 20.92 -9.72
CA GLU A 199 -23.99 19.48 -9.55
C GLU A 199 -22.64 19.01 -9.00
N PRO A 200 -22.54 18.64 -7.72
CA PRO A 200 -21.36 17.98 -7.17
C PRO A 200 -21.02 16.70 -7.96
N LEU A 201 -19.79 16.22 -7.85
CA LEU A 201 -19.47 14.87 -8.34
C LEU A 201 -20.32 13.83 -7.59
N ASP A 202 -20.70 12.73 -8.24
CA ASP A 202 -21.49 11.67 -7.61
C ASP A 202 -21.01 10.26 -7.99
N GLU A 203 -20.87 9.38 -7.00
CA GLU A 203 -20.26 8.06 -7.17
C GLU A 203 -21.13 7.08 -7.97
N PHE A 204 -22.45 7.34 -8.05
CA PHE A 204 -23.38 6.52 -8.81
C PHE A 204 -23.58 7.08 -10.22
N ARG A 205 -23.91 8.37 -10.36
CA ARG A 205 -24.09 9.04 -11.67
C ARG A 205 -22.81 9.10 -12.49
N GLU A 206 -21.67 9.30 -11.84
CA GLU A 206 -20.35 9.46 -12.48
C GLU A 206 -19.40 8.30 -12.08
N SER A 207 -19.97 7.10 -11.94
CA SER A 207 -19.25 5.88 -11.53
C SER A 207 -18.10 5.44 -12.47
N ASN A 208 -17.95 6.06 -13.64
CA ASN A 208 -16.94 5.74 -14.66
C ASN A 208 -15.74 6.72 -14.69
N ILE A 209 -15.67 7.70 -13.79
CA ILE A 209 -14.54 8.65 -13.71
C ILE A 209 -13.78 8.54 -12.38
N SER A 210 -12.47 8.80 -12.42
CA SER A 210 -11.62 8.87 -11.23
C SER A 210 -11.69 10.26 -10.60
N PHE A 211 -11.94 10.36 -9.29
CA PHE A 211 -11.99 11.65 -8.62
C PHE A 211 -11.67 11.65 -7.12
N MET A 212 -11.37 12.83 -6.61
CA MET A 212 -11.31 13.16 -5.18
C MET A 212 -12.27 14.32 -4.87
N LYS A 213 -12.93 14.26 -3.70
CA LYS A 213 -13.58 15.41 -3.07
C LYS A 213 -12.85 15.78 -1.78
N ILE A 214 -12.53 17.06 -1.62
CA ILE A 214 -11.93 17.64 -0.41
C ILE A 214 -12.99 18.53 0.24
N TYR A 215 -13.47 18.15 1.42
CA TYR A 215 -14.45 18.91 2.19
C TYR A 215 -13.75 19.79 3.23
N ASN A 216 -14.24 21.02 3.42
CA ASN A 216 -13.84 21.96 4.48
C ASN A 216 -12.32 22.01 4.72
N THR A 217 -11.56 22.20 3.63
CA THR A 217 -10.10 22.32 3.65
C THR A 217 -9.30 21.09 4.13
N GLY A 218 -9.91 19.90 4.15
CA GLY A 218 -9.25 18.62 4.47
C GLY A 218 -9.88 17.85 5.62
N GLU A 219 -10.93 18.40 6.27
CA GLU A 219 -11.69 17.75 7.35
C GLU A 219 -12.19 16.35 6.95
N LYS A 220 -12.72 16.23 5.74
CA LYS A 220 -13.10 14.95 5.13
C LYS A 220 -12.60 14.90 3.70
N VAL A 221 -12.09 13.74 3.29
CA VAL A 221 -11.67 13.47 1.93
C VAL A 221 -12.38 12.22 1.44
N LEU A 222 -12.91 12.26 0.23
CA LEU A 222 -13.50 11.10 -0.47
C LEU A 222 -12.69 10.84 -1.74
N VAL A 223 -12.36 9.59 -2.02
CA VAL A 223 -11.57 9.20 -3.20
C VAL A 223 -12.27 8.06 -3.92
N HIS A 224 -12.65 8.30 -5.17
CA HIS A 224 -13.33 7.34 -6.03
C HIS A 224 -12.42 6.92 -7.19
N LYS A 225 -12.20 5.60 -7.34
CA LYS A 225 -11.50 4.97 -8.46
C LYS A 225 -10.20 5.66 -8.91
N HIS A 226 -9.33 6.04 -7.97
CA HIS A 226 -8.02 6.57 -8.33
C HIS A 226 -7.13 5.47 -8.95
N GLU A 227 -6.44 5.79 -10.05
CA GLU A 227 -5.71 4.81 -10.85
C GLU A 227 -4.21 5.10 -10.95
N GLY A 228 -3.40 4.17 -10.46
CA GLY A 228 -1.95 4.17 -10.64
C GLY A 228 -1.20 5.20 -9.79
N HIS A 229 0.12 5.12 -9.85
CA HIS A 229 1.04 5.78 -8.90
C HIS A 229 0.83 7.31 -8.80
N ILE A 230 0.61 7.98 -9.94
CA ILE A 230 0.45 9.43 -10.00
C ILE A 230 -0.81 9.88 -9.26
N GLN A 231 -1.95 9.23 -9.49
CA GLN A 231 -3.20 9.57 -8.81
C GLN A 231 -3.09 9.27 -7.31
N SER A 232 -2.45 8.17 -6.90
CA SER A 232 -2.18 7.89 -5.48
C SER A 232 -1.28 8.96 -4.82
N ARG A 233 -0.25 9.48 -5.50
CA ARG A 233 0.58 10.59 -4.98
C ARG A 233 -0.16 11.91 -4.92
N ILE A 234 -1.01 12.22 -5.90
CA ILE A 234 -1.90 13.38 -5.87
C ILE A 234 -2.85 13.28 -4.66
N VAL A 235 -3.47 12.12 -4.45
CA VAL A 235 -4.32 11.84 -3.29
C VAL A 235 -3.57 12.07 -1.98
N TYR A 236 -2.40 11.45 -1.83
CA TYR A 236 -1.56 11.58 -0.64
C TYR A 236 -1.15 13.03 -0.36
N TYR A 237 -0.70 13.78 -1.37
CA TYR A 237 -0.35 15.20 -1.20
C TYR A 237 -1.58 16.02 -0.79
N LEU A 238 -2.71 15.82 -1.47
CA LEU A 238 -3.93 16.59 -1.23
C LEU A 238 -4.59 16.31 0.13
N MET A 239 -4.40 15.12 0.70
CA MET A 239 -4.78 14.81 2.08
C MET A 239 -3.91 15.54 3.12
N ASN A 240 -2.74 16.03 2.74
CA ASN A 240 -1.78 16.70 3.64
C ASN A 240 -1.69 18.22 3.42
N ILE A 241 -2.40 18.83 2.45
CA ILE A 241 -2.33 20.28 2.26
C ILE A 241 -3.22 21.06 3.22
N HIS A 242 -2.62 21.90 4.05
CA HIS A 242 -3.38 22.89 4.81
C HIS A 242 -3.68 24.14 3.96
N ILE A 243 -4.95 24.57 3.92
CA ILE A 243 -5.43 25.69 3.09
C ILE A 243 -5.48 27.02 3.85
N THR A 244 -5.66 27.02 5.18
CA THR A 244 -5.69 28.29 5.94
C THR A 244 -4.29 28.95 6.00
N PRO A 245 -4.21 30.29 6.13
CA PRO A 245 -2.93 30.99 6.20
C PRO A 245 -2.15 30.68 7.49
N ARG A 246 -0.91 30.23 7.33
CA ARG A 246 0.02 29.89 8.42
C ARG A 246 1.42 30.45 8.17
N THR A 247 2.29 30.40 9.19
CA THR A 247 3.66 30.92 9.11
C THR A 247 4.71 29.84 9.36
N ILE A 248 5.55 29.58 8.37
CA ILE A 248 6.76 28.76 8.52
C ILE A 248 7.96 29.68 8.71
N TYR A 249 8.79 29.37 9.70
CA TYR A 249 10.03 30.06 10.01
C TYR A 249 11.20 29.14 9.65
N LEU A 250 12.15 29.63 8.87
CA LEU A 250 13.35 28.87 8.48
C LEU A 250 14.59 29.62 8.97
N ALA A 251 15.45 28.96 9.72
CA ALA A 251 16.71 29.51 10.20
C ALA A 251 17.85 28.48 10.11
N ARG A 252 19.09 28.94 9.94
CA ARG A 252 20.25 28.07 10.14
C ARG A 252 20.49 27.88 11.64
N HIS A 253 21.24 26.84 11.99
CA HIS A 253 21.97 26.84 13.26
C HIS A 253 22.82 28.13 13.39
N GLY A 254 23.11 28.54 14.62
CA GLY A 254 24.14 29.55 14.88
C GLY A 254 25.51 29.11 14.35
N GLU A 255 26.43 30.07 14.19
CA GLU A 255 27.81 29.78 13.78
C GLU A 255 28.39 28.62 14.61
N SER A 256 29.01 27.65 13.93
CA SER A 256 29.69 26.52 14.57
C SER A 256 31.21 26.61 14.45
N ILE A 257 31.94 25.86 15.26
CA ILE A 257 33.41 25.83 15.23
C ILE A 257 33.95 25.44 13.84
N MET A 258 33.25 24.58 13.09
CA MET A 258 33.64 24.24 11.71
C MET A 258 33.42 25.40 10.73
N ASN A 259 32.40 26.24 10.94
CA ASN A 259 32.19 27.42 10.10
C ASN A 259 33.31 28.45 10.29
N LEU A 260 33.75 28.68 11.53
CA LEU A 260 34.94 29.51 11.83
C LEU A 260 36.22 29.01 11.14
N LYS A 261 36.33 27.70 10.90
CA LYS A 261 37.46 27.06 10.21
C LYS A 261 37.28 26.97 8.69
N GLY A 262 36.16 27.46 8.13
CA GLY A 262 35.83 27.32 6.71
C GLY A 262 35.55 25.89 6.25
N ARG A 263 35.32 24.95 7.19
CA ARG A 263 35.16 23.51 6.90
C ARG A 263 33.70 23.13 6.71
N MET A 264 33.44 22.25 5.76
CA MET A 264 32.11 21.69 5.49
C MET A 264 31.79 20.50 6.38
N GLY A 265 30.51 20.18 6.51
CA GLY A 265 30.06 18.95 7.19
C GLY A 265 30.29 18.94 8.71
N GLY A 266 30.66 17.77 9.22
CA GLY A 266 31.03 17.50 10.61
C GLY A 266 29.88 17.66 11.63
N ASP A 267 30.20 17.46 12.91
CA ASP A 267 29.27 17.62 14.05
C ASP A 267 29.88 18.45 15.20
N SER A 268 30.39 19.64 14.88
CA SER A 268 30.94 20.56 15.87
C SER A 268 29.87 21.37 16.61
N GLU A 269 30.22 21.81 17.82
CA GLU A 269 29.44 22.72 18.64
C GLU A 269 29.34 24.14 18.06
N LEU A 270 28.46 24.95 18.65
CA LEU A 270 28.36 26.39 18.38
C LEU A 270 29.61 27.16 18.81
N SER A 271 29.94 28.22 18.06
CA SER A 271 30.88 29.25 18.48
C SER A 271 30.26 30.16 19.55
N LEU A 272 31.08 31.04 20.15
CA LEU A 272 30.59 32.11 21.02
C LEU A 272 29.55 33.01 20.34
N ARG A 273 29.69 33.27 19.01
CA ARG A 273 28.68 34.01 18.23
C ARG A 273 27.44 33.16 17.96
N GLY A 274 27.61 31.86 17.72
CA GLY A 274 26.51 30.90 17.58
C GLY A 274 25.62 30.85 18.83
N VAL A 275 26.21 30.82 20.02
CA VAL A 275 25.48 30.87 21.30
C VAL A 275 24.79 32.22 21.51
N GLN A 276 25.40 33.34 21.09
CA GLN A 276 24.74 34.65 21.12
C GLN A 276 23.53 34.69 20.17
N PHE A 277 23.63 34.09 18.98
CA PHE A 277 22.52 33.95 18.06
C PHE A 277 21.39 33.07 18.63
N ALA A 278 21.71 31.92 19.24
CA ALA A 278 20.73 31.03 19.86
C ALA A 278 19.83 31.78 20.87
N LYS A 279 20.46 32.60 21.73
CA LYS A 279 19.75 33.46 22.70
C LYS A 279 18.92 34.57 22.03
N ALA A 280 19.46 35.20 20.98
CA ALA A 280 18.72 36.19 20.21
C ALA A 280 17.49 35.58 19.49
N LEU A 281 17.64 34.36 18.95
CA LEU A 281 16.56 33.61 18.32
C LEU A 281 15.47 33.22 19.32
N SER A 282 15.82 32.69 20.50
CA SER A 282 14.83 32.38 21.54
C SER A 282 14.08 33.63 21.99
N ASN A 283 14.78 34.73 22.27
CA ASN A 283 14.15 36.01 22.63
C ASN A 283 13.21 36.50 21.53
N TYR A 284 13.63 36.41 20.25
CA TYR A 284 12.80 36.78 19.11
C TYR A 284 11.53 35.91 19.04
N ILE A 285 11.67 34.59 19.01
CA ILE A 285 10.56 33.64 18.90
C ILE A 285 9.56 33.79 20.05
N THR A 286 10.07 33.91 21.29
CA THR A 286 9.24 34.16 22.48
C THR A 286 8.49 35.49 22.38
N SER A 287 9.15 36.56 21.88
CA SER A 287 8.51 37.87 21.68
C SER A 287 7.40 37.87 20.62
N GLN A 288 7.41 36.92 19.67
CA GLN A 288 6.37 36.82 18.65
C GLN A 288 5.08 36.17 19.17
N ASN A 289 5.11 35.54 20.35
CA ASN A 289 3.97 34.85 20.98
C ASN A 289 3.19 33.95 19.99
N ILE A 290 3.92 33.08 19.28
CA ILE A 290 3.38 32.29 18.16
C ILE A 290 2.52 31.14 18.72
N PRO A 291 1.21 31.07 18.42
CA PRO A 291 0.35 29.99 18.90
C PRO A 291 0.77 28.66 18.27
N SER A 292 0.72 27.60 19.07
CA SER A 292 0.98 26.20 18.65
C SER A 292 2.31 25.99 17.92
N LEU A 293 3.34 26.80 18.22
CA LEU A 293 4.64 26.68 17.58
C LEU A 293 5.29 25.31 17.86
N ARG A 294 5.71 24.61 16.81
CA ARG A 294 6.63 23.46 16.89
C ARG A 294 8.01 23.84 16.39
N VAL A 295 9.06 23.26 16.97
CA VAL A 295 10.46 23.53 16.61
C VAL A 295 11.10 22.25 16.10
N TRP A 296 11.65 22.28 14.89
CA TRP A 296 12.32 21.15 14.28
C TRP A 296 13.81 21.40 14.10
N THR A 297 14.59 20.36 14.34
CA THR A 297 16.05 20.37 14.26
C THR A 297 16.55 19.18 13.46
N SER A 298 17.79 19.27 12.98
CA SER A 298 18.56 18.09 12.60
C SER A 298 19.01 17.29 13.83
N TRP A 299 19.69 16.16 13.60
CA TRP A 299 20.36 15.42 14.67
C TRP A 299 21.74 16.00 15.06
N LEU A 300 22.26 16.97 14.33
CA LEU A 300 23.59 17.56 14.55
C LEU A 300 23.57 18.59 15.69
N LYS A 301 24.59 18.58 16.55
CA LYS A 301 24.69 19.36 17.80
C LYS A 301 24.38 20.83 17.61
N ARG A 302 24.94 21.44 16.56
CA ARG A 302 24.75 22.86 16.25
C ARG A 302 23.28 23.27 16.09
N THR A 303 22.41 22.45 15.49
CA THR A 303 20.97 22.80 15.41
C THR A 303 20.27 22.63 16.76
N ILE A 304 20.63 21.59 17.52
CA ILE A 304 20.05 21.30 18.84
C ILE A 304 20.43 22.40 19.84
N GLN A 305 21.71 22.78 19.91
CA GLN A 305 22.22 23.87 20.74
C GLN A 305 21.61 25.24 20.37
N THR A 306 21.24 25.45 19.10
CA THR A 306 20.65 26.73 18.66
C THR A 306 19.24 26.95 19.20
N VAL A 307 18.48 25.88 19.48
CA VAL A 307 17.08 25.97 19.93
C VAL A 307 16.88 25.62 21.40
N ALA A 308 17.94 25.28 22.14
CA ALA A 308 17.87 24.78 23.51
C ALA A 308 17.03 25.68 24.45
N ASP A 309 17.14 27.00 24.28
CA ASP A 309 16.44 28.00 25.09
C ASP A 309 15.03 28.34 24.58
N ILE A 310 14.49 27.69 23.53
CA ILE A 310 13.16 28.01 22.95
C ILE A 310 12.05 27.22 23.67
N PRO A 311 11.07 27.89 24.31
CA PRO A 311 10.01 27.24 25.10
C PRO A 311 8.87 26.72 24.22
N ALA A 312 9.16 25.75 23.34
CA ALA A 312 8.21 25.10 22.45
C ALA A 312 8.57 23.61 22.24
N PRO A 313 7.62 22.73 21.91
CA PRO A 313 7.90 21.32 21.60
C PRO A 313 8.96 21.17 20.50
N GLN A 314 10.00 20.37 20.77
CA GLN A 314 11.16 20.21 19.89
C GLN A 314 11.26 18.80 19.33
N GLU A 315 11.46 18.69 18.01
CA GLU A 315 11.59 17.41 17.29
C GLU A 315 12.90 17.35 16.50
N ARG A 316 13.44 16.13 16.36
CA ARG A 316 14.73 15.86 15.72
C ARG A 316 14.55 14.99 14.49
N TRP A 317 14.68 15.58 13.31
CA TRP A 317 14.50 14.89 12.04
C TRP A 317 15.87 14.56 11.45
N LYS A 318 16.22 13.27 11.31
CA LYS A 318 17.46 12.87 10.63
C LYS A 318 17.49 13.34 9.16
N ALA A 319 16.32 13.43 8.54
CA ALA A 319 16.13 14.02 7.21
C ALA A 319 16.48 15.53 7.12
N LEU A 320 16.60 16.25 8.26
CA LEU A 320 17.07 17.64 8.32
C LEU A 320 18.59 17.79 8.54
N ASN A 321 19.37 16.70 8.59
CA ASN A 321 20.84 16.78 8.59
C ASN A 321 21.35 17.48 7.32
N GLU A 322 22.50 18.15 7.40
CA GLU A 322 23.15 18.79 6.24
C GLU A 322 23.39 17.77 5.11
N ILE A 323 23.66 18.26 3.90
CA ILE A 323 24.14 17.42 2.80
C ILE A 323 25.42 16.69 3.21
N ASP A 324 25.46 15.38 2.99
CA ASP A 324 26.64 14.55 3.25
C ASP A 324 27.72 14.81 2.19
N ALA A 325 28.88 15.34 2.59
CA ALA A 325 30.00 15.59 1.68
C ALA A 325 30.88 14.35 1.42
N GLY A 326 30.54 13.18 2.00
CA GLY A 326 31.23 11.92 1.79
C GLY A 326 32.71 12.00 2.17
N ILE A 327 33.60 11.68 1.23
CA ILE A 327 35.05 11.78 1.45
C ILE A 327 35.56 13.22 1.64
N CYS A 328 34.74 14.23 1.35
CA CYS A 328 35.04 15.65 1.51
C CYS A 328 34.49 16.25 2.82
N GLU A 329 33.93 15.43 3.70
CA GLU A 329 33.54 15.85 5.06
C GLU A 329 34.73 16.44 5.83
N GLU A 330 34.44 17.44 6.66
CA GLU A 330 35.41 18.16 7.49
C GLU A 330 36.54 18.90 6.76
N MET A 331 36.52 19.00 5.42
CA MET A 331 37.51 19.75 4.62
C MET A 331 37.07 21.18 4.30
N THR A 332 38.02 22.07 4.02
CA THR A 332 37.74 23.38 3.38
C THR A 332 37.57 23.25 1.87
N TYR A 333 37.07 24.29 1.21
CA TYR A 333 36.94 24.27 -0.26
C TYR A 333 38.31 24.23 -0.97
N GLU A 334 39.32 24.86 -0.39
CA GLU A 334 40.70 24.88 -0.88
C GLU A 334 41.31 23.48 -0.75
N GLU A 335 41.16 22.82 0.40
CA GLU A 335 41.62 21.44 0.62
C GLU A 335 40.97 20.45 -0.37
N ILE A 336 39.69 20.66 -0.74
CA ILE A 336 39.00 19.84 -1.74
C ILE A 336 39.53 20.14 -3.15
N ALA A 337 39.73 21.42 -3.50
CA ALA A 337 40.25 21.81 -4.81
C ALA A 337 41.68 21.27 -5.06
N GLU A 338 42.51 21.20 -4.02
CA GLU A 338 43.86 20.62 -4.09
C GLU A 338 43.87 19.09 -4.16
N ARG A 339 43.01 18.41 -3.36
CA ARG A 339 43.02 16.93 -3.24
C ARG A 339 42.16 16.22 -4.29
N PHE A 340 41.07 16.85 -4.71
CA PHE A 340 40.06 16.29 -5.62
C PHE A 340 39.67 17.33 -6.69
N PRO A 341 40.63 17.77 -7.55
CA PRO A 341 40.40 18.87 -8.50
C PRO A 341 39.30 18.56 -9.55
N ASP A 342 39.21 17.31 -10.01
CA ASP A 342 38.19 16.88 -10.97
C ASP A 342 36.79 16.90 -10.36
N ASP A 343 36.64 16.41 -9.13
CA ASP A 343 35.40 16.47 -8.35
C ASP A 343 34.98 17.92 -8.05
N PHE A 344 35.92 18.78 -7.66
CA PHE A 344 35.67 20.20 -7.43
C PHE A 344 35.12 20.88 -8.70
N LYS A 345 35.74 20.60 -9.85
CA LYS A 345 35.30 21.12 -11.15
C LYS A 345 33.93 20.55 -11.56
N ALA A 346 33.73 19.24 -11.48
CA ALA A 346 32.47 18.58 -11.83
C ALA A 346 31.30 19.08 -10.96
N ARG A 347 31.57 19.38 -9.68
CA ARG A 347 30.62 20.01 -8.76
C ARG A 347 30.24 21.42 -9.19
N ASP A 348 31.18 22.25 -9.64
CA ASP A 348 30.85 23.62 -10.04
C ASP A 348 30.14 23.66 -11.41
N GLU A 349 30.46 22.73 -12.32
CA GLU A 349 29.72 22.55 -13.59
C GLU A 349 28.29 22.04 -13.38
N ALA A 350 28.07 21.10 -12.46
CA ALA A 350 26.82 20.33 -12.34
C ALA A 350 26.24 20.27 -10.91
N LYS A 351 26.40 21.35 -10.12
CA LYS A 351 26.14 21.43 -8.67
C LYS A 351 24.86 20.80 -8.12
N PHE A 352 23.76 20.76 -8.89
CA PHE A 352 22.52 20.13 -8.42
C PHE A 352 22.61 18.59 -8.46
N THR A 353 23.10 18.05 -9.58
CA THR A 353 23.17 16.61 -9.90
C THR A 353 24.48 15.96 -9.47
N TYR A 354 25.53 16.75 -9.25
CA TYR A 354 26.80 16.25 -8.73
C TYR A 354 26.59 15.66 -7.33
N ARG A 355 27.02 14.40 -7.15
CA ARG A 355 27.02 13.67 -5.88
C ARG A 355 28.46 13.59 -5.40
N TYR A 356 28.74 13.99 -4.16
CA TYR A 356 30.07 13.77 -3.58
C TYR A 356 30.42 12.27 -3.54
N PRO A 357 31.68 11.87 -3.75
CA PRO A 357 32.05 10.46 -3.64
C PRO A 357 31.74 9.92 -2.23
N ARG A 358 30.89 8.87 -2.19
CA ARG A 358 30.30 8.28 -0.96
C ARG A 358 29.41 9.22 -0.13
N GLY A 359 29.01 10.37 -0.66
CA GLY A 359 28.06 11.32 -0.06
C GLY A 359 26.81 11.52 -0.90
N GLU A 360 26.20 12.69 -0.79
CA GLU A 360 24.93 13.07 -1.43
C GLU A 360 25.10 14.11 -2.55
N SER A 361 24.11 14.20 -3.44
CA SER A 361 23.86 15.37 -4.29
C SER A 361 22.73 16.23 -3.72
N TYR A 362 22.49 17.40 -4.33
CA TYR A 362 21.26 18.15 -4.03
C TYR A 362 20.00 17.42 -4.51
N GLU A 363 20.09 16.57 -5.54
CA GLU A 363 19.00 15.69 -6.01
C GLU A 363 18.64 14.63 -4.94
N ASP A 364 19.63 14.02 -4.30
CA ASP A 364 19.43 13.09 -3.18
C ASP A 364 18.79 13.78 -1.98
N LEU A 365 19.28 14.98 -1.65
CA LEU A 365 18.75 15.80 -0.58
C LEU A 365 17.29 16.23 -0.83
N VAL A 366 16.92 16.56 -2.08
CA VAL A 366 15.54 16.84 -2.48
C VAL A 366 14.63 15.64 -2.22
N ALA A 367 15.07 14.43 -2.56
CA ALA A 367 14.32 13.20 -2.29
C ALA A 367 14.23 12.90 -0.78
N ARG A 368 15.32 13.06 -0.02
CA ARG A 368 15.36 12.90 1.45
C ARG A 368 14.43 13.87 2.18
N LEU A 369 14.19 15.06 1.63
CA LEU A 369 13.34 16.09 2.23
C LEU A 369 11.86 15.98 1.88
N GLU A 370 11.43 15.04 1.03
CA GLU A 370 10.00 14.89 0.70
C GLU A 370 9.11 14.70 1.95
N PRO A 371 9.42 13.79 2.92
CA PRO A 371 8.61 13.63 4.12
C PRO A 371 8.54 14.89 4.99
N VAL A 372 9.63 15.66 5.06
CA VAL A 372 9.70 16.94 5.77
C VAL A 372 8.78 17.96 5.09
N ILE A 373 8.75 18.00 3.76
CA ILE A 373 7.89 18.90 2.99
C ILE A 373 6.41 18.52 3.16
N MET A 374 6.06 17.23 3.20
CA MET A 374 4.68 16.79 3.48
C MET A 374 4.23 17.26 4.86
N GLU A 375 5.08 17.06 5.88
CA GLU A 375 4.73 17.48 7.24
C GLU A 375 4.67 19.01 7.39
N LEU A 376 5.54 19.77 6.71
CA LEU A 376 5.42 21.24 6.64
C LEU A 376 4.20 21.70 5.84
N GLU A 377 3.66 20.88 4.94
CA GLU A 377 2.39 21.18 4.26
C GLU A 377 1.16 20.96 5.14
N ARG A 378 1.28 20.01 6.09
CA ARG A 378 0.25 19.60 7.07
C ARG A 378 0.21 20.47 8.33
N GLN A 379 1.36 20.78 8.91
CA GLN A 379 1.46 21.49 10.21
C GLN A 379 1.16 22.99 10.11
N GLU A 380 0.77 23.60 11.23
CA GLU A 380 0.47 25.04 11.37
C GLU A 380 1.73 25.93 11.41
N ASN A 381 2.18 26.33 12.61
CA ASN A 381 3.32 27.20 12.80
C ASN A 381 4.55 26.36 13.18
N VAL A 382 5.56 26.35 12.32
CA VAL A 382 6.77 25.55 12.52
C VAL A 382 8.01 26.42 12.35
N LEU A 383 8.95 26.32 13.29
CA LEU A 383 10.32 26.82 13.15
C LEU A 383 11.25 25.65 12.80
N VAL A 384 11.87 25.68 11.63
CA VAL A 384 12.89 24.71 11.23
C VAL A 384 14.27 25.33 11.38
N VAL A 385 15.09 24.78 12.28
CA VAL A 385 16.50 25.12 12.45
C VAL A 385 17.36 24.01 11.86
N SER A 386 17.97 24.30 10.70
CA SER A 386 18.72 23.31 9.91
C SER A 386 19.98 23.95 9.29
N HIS A 387 20.38 23.53 8.10
CA HIS A 387 21.69 23.79 7.51
C HIS A 387 21.60 24.40 6.11
N GLN A 388 22.74 24.72 5.50
CA GLN A 388 22.79 25.56 4.31
C GLN A 388 22.23 24.86 3.07
N ALA A 389 22.52 23.57 2.84
CA ALA A 389 21.97 22.87 1.69
C ALA A 389 20.48 22.54 1.91
N VAL A 390 20.13 22.08 3.11
CA VAL A 390 18.74 21.74 3.48
C VAL A 390 17.80 22.92 3.31
N LEU A 391 18.15 24.09 3.85
CA LEU A 391 17.30 25.27 3.77
C LEU A 391 17.19 25.82 2.33
N ARG A 392 18.23 25.67 1.49
CA ARG A 392 18.12 25.99 0.05
C ARG A 392 17.07 25.12 -0.63
N CYS A 393 17.02 23.83 -0.33
CA CYS A 393 15.98 22.93 -0.85
C CYS A 393 14.58 23.34 -0.36
N LEU A 394 14.40 23.50 0.97
CA LEU A 394 13.09 23.92 1.52
C LEU A 394 12.65 25.28 0.96
N LEU A 395 13.55 26.26 0.86
CA LEU A 395 13.27 27.56 0.25
C LEU A 395 12.93 27.42 -1.23
N ALA A 396 13.61 26.57 -2.00
CA ALA A 396 13.31 26.36 -3.41
C ALA A 396 11.92 25.73 -3.62
N TYR A 397 11.53 24.73 -2.81
CA TYR A 397 10.17 24.21 -2.79
C TYR A 397 9.16 25.31 -2.47
N PHE A 398 9.35 26.03 -1.35
CA PHE A 398 8.36 27.01 -0.92
C PHE A 398 8.28 28.23 -1.85
N LEU A 399 9.42 28.72 -2.35
CA LEU A 399 9.54 29.88 -3.23
C LEU A 399 9.39 29.55 -4.72
N ASP A 400 9.17 28.28 -5.08
CA ASP A 400 8.93 27.86 -6.46
C ASP A 400 10.13 28.29 -7.34
N LYS A 401 11.29 27.70 -7.03
CA LYS A 401 12.56 27.84 -7.76
C LYS A 401 12.92 26.51 -8.43
N SER A 402 13.54 26.57 -9.60
CA SER A 402 14.05 25.38 -10.31
C SER A 402 15.38 24.87 -9.72
N ALA A 403 15.84 23.70 -10.18
CA ALA A 403 17.14 23.11 -9.82
C ALA A 403 18.33 24.09 -9.89
N VAL A 404 18.40 24.88 -10.96
CA VAL A 404 19.44 25.93 -11.13
C VAL A 404 19.36 26.99 -10.03
N GLY A 405 18.15 27.30 -9.55
CA GLY A 405 17.90 28.24 -8.46
C GLY A 405 18.26 27.74 -7.06
N ILE A 406 18.45 26.42 -6.84
CA ILE A 406 18.96 25.89 -5.57
C ILE A 406 20.42 26.29 -5.36
N GLY A 407 21.25 26.15 -6.41
CA GLY A 407 22.69 26.42 -6.33
C GLY A 407 23.04 27.88 -6.01
N THR A 408 22.14 28.80 -6.35
CA THR A 408 22.22 30.27 -6.20
C THR A 408 21.27 30.84 -5.15
N ALA A 409 20.48 30.01 -4.47
CA ALA A 409 19.65 30.47 -3.35
C ALA A 409 20.55 30.96 -2.20
N HIS A 410 20.55 32.28 -2.00
CA HIS A 410 21.32 32.93 -0.94
C HIS A 410 20.61 32.78 0.41
N CYS A 411 21.28 32.09 1.34
CA CYS A 411 21.04 32.14 2.78
C CYS A 411 22.30 32.77 3.39
N THR A 412 22.46 34.08 3.20
CA THR A 412 23.72 34.82 3.33
C THR A 412 23.88 35.43 4.71
N GLY A 413 23.74 34.61 5.75
CA GLY A 413 24.10 35.00 7.10
C GLY A 413 24.00 33.85 8.07
N GLU A 414 25.00 33.75 8.94
CA GLU A 414 24.87 33.00 10.18
C GLU A 414 23.95 33.81 11.09
N GLY A 415 22.76 33.27 11.35
CA GLY A 415 21.75 33.93 12.19
C GLY A 415 20.60 34.62 11.48
N GLU A 416 20.36 34.37 10.19
CA GLU A 416 19.16 34.86 9.50
C GLU A 416 17.91 34.01 9.81
N VAL A 417 16.77 34.66 10.01
CA VAL A 417 15.45 34.03 10.18
C VAL A 417 14.52 34.46 9.04
N VAL A 418 14.17 33.52 8.15
CA VAL A 418 13.22 33.76 7.06
C VAL A 418 11.81 33.47 7.53
N THR A 419 10.96 34.49 7.61
CA THR A 419 9.52 34.34 7.91
C THR A 419 8.70 34.22 6.63
N LYS A 420 7.83 33.20 6.54
CA LYS A 420 6.96 33.01 5.38
C LYS A 420 5.49 32.83 5.77
N LYS A 421 4.67 33.84 5.45
CA LYS A 421 3.20 33.71 5.48
C LYS A 421 2.69 33.13 4.17
N HIS A 422 1.92 32.06 4.24
CA HIS A 422 1.22 31.51 3.08
C HIS A 422 0.00 32.36 2.75
N LYS A 423 0.03 33.07 1.61
CA LYS A 423 -1.12 33.80 1.04
C LYS A 423 -1.29 33.48 -0.44
N SER A 424 -2.52 33.62 -0.92
CA SER A 424 -3.00 33.08 -2.20
C SER A 424 -2.57 33.84 -3.46
N LYS A 425 -2.17 35.13 -3.35
CA LYS A 425 -1.84 35.97 -4.52
C LYS A 425 -0.65 36.93 -4.40
N GLU A 426 -0.14 37.25 -3.21
CA GLU A 426 1.07 38.08 -3.06
C GLU A 426 2.09 37.44 -2.12
N ARG A 427 3.31 37.22 -2.63
CA ARG A 427 4.45 36.67 -1.86
C ARG A 427 5.16 37.80 -1.10
N ARG A 428 4.58 38.30 -0.01
CA ARG A 428 5.25 39.28 0.88
C ARG A 428 6.05 38.59 1.99
N THR A 429 7.36 38.49 1.80
CA THR A 429 8.33 38.38 2.91
C THR A 429 8.33 39.69 3.70
N ARG A 430 8.16 39.64 5.02
CA ARG A 430 8.34 40.82 5.87
C ARG A 430 9.75 40.77 6.47
N PRO A 431 10.61 41.78 6.26
CA PRO A 431 11.89 41.85 6.95
C PRO A 431 11.68 42.06 8.45
N VAL A 432 12.50 41.40 9.26
CA VAL A 432 12.60 41.62 10.71
C VAL A 432 13.90 42.40 10.95
N PRO A 433 13.88 43.53 11.68
CA PRO A 433 15.05 44.39 11.79
C PRO A 433 16.05 43.90 12.86
N VAL A 434 16.75 42.79 12.57
CA VAL A 434 18.02 42.42 13.25
C VAL A 434 18.98 41.81 12.22
N LEU A 435 20.08 42.51 11.94
CA LEU A 435 21.24 42.18 11.09
C LEU A 435 21.02 41.46 9.73
N SER A 436 21.40 42.18 8.67
CA SER A 436 21.61 41.73 7.28
C SER A 436 20.35 41.31 6.49
N VAL A 437 20.43 41.47 5.17
CA VAL A 437 19.30 41.45 4.24
C VAL A 437 19.67 40.64 3.01
N CYS A 438 18.76 39.77 2.57
CA CYS A 438 18.82 39.15 1.25
C CYS A 438 17.87 39.88 0.29
N TYR A 439 18.43 40.56 -0.71
CA TYR A 439 17.71 41.08 -1.87
C TYR A 439 17.87 40.10 -3.05
N VAL A 440 16.94 40.12 -4.01
CA VAL A 440 17.17 39.53 -5.34
C VAL A 440 17.31 40.69 -6.30
N ASP A 441 18.55 41.04 -6.66
CA ASP A 441 18.82 41.91 -7.81
C ASP A 441 19.33 41.05 -8.98
N VAL A 442 18.94 41.43 -10.19
CA VAL A 442 19.23 40.72 -11.44
C VAL A 442 19.96 41.69 -12.36
N ARG A 443 21.23 41.98 -12.04
CA ARG A 443 22.24 42.56 -12.97
C ARG A 443 23.66 42.56 -12.40
N ALA A 444 24.60 42.32 -13.32
CA ALA A 444 26.03 42.67 -13.27
C ALA A 444 26.95 41.89 -12.31
N ALA A 445 28.19 41.76 -12.76
CA ALA A 445 29.29 41.06 -12.09
C ALA A 445 30.20 42.05 -11.35
N SER A 446 30.88 41.57 -10.29
CA SER A 446 32.22 41.91 -9.79
C SER A 446 32.32 41.77 -8.27
N CYS A 447 33.50 41.42 -7.77
CA CYS A 447 33.81 41.36 -6.33
C CYS A 447 33.80 42.75 -5.67
N VAL A 448 33.55 42.80 -4.35
CA VAL A 448 34.47 43.32 -3.31
C VAL A 448 33.83 43.14 -1.91
N VAL A 449 34.64 42.83 -0.91
CA VAL A 449 34.26 42.63 0.50
C VAL A 449 34.44 43.92 1.31
N LEU A 450 33.50 44.27 2.20
CA LEU A 450 33.79 45.14 3.35
C LEU A 450 32.74 45.06 4.50
N CYS A 451 33.19 44.92 5.74
CA CYS A 451 32.36 44.81 6.96
C CYS A 451 32.46 46.08 7.84
N VAL A 452 31.35 46.64 8.37
CA VAL A 452 31.38 47.59 9.52
C VAL A 452 30.17 47.49 10.48
N LYS A 453 30.50 47.62 11.78
CA LYS A 453 29.81 47.65 13.10
C LYS A 453 28.47 48.43 13.34
N PHE A 454 27.66 47.87 14.27
CA PHE A 454 26.94 48.46 15.45
C PHE A 454 26.46 49.94 15.51
N ARG A 455 25.18 50.19 15.89
CA ARG A 455 24.75 50.92 17.13
C ARG A 455 23.22 50.98 17.38
N CYS A 456 22.83 51.50 18.56
CA CYS A 456 21.52 51.40 19.25
C CYS A 456 20.54 52.60 19.04
N TYR A 457 19.47 52.67 19.88
CA TYR A 457 18.47 53.75 20.14
C TYR A 457 17.18 53.76 19.26
N VAL A 458 15.97 54.17 19.70
CA VAL A 458 15.29 54.22 21.03
C VAL A 458 13.80 54.67 20.88
N ARG A 459 12.89 54.31 21.81
CA ARG A 459 11.51 54.89 22.03
C ARG A 459 10.49 54.73 20.85
N MET A 460 9.16 54.89 20.98
CA MET A 460 8.25 55.23 22.11
C MET A 460 6.80 54.75 21.82
N ARG A 461 6.03 54.37 22.86
CA ARG A 461 4.60 54.73 23.16
C ARG A 461 3.49 54.67 22.06
N HIS A 462 2.19 54.45 22.34
CA HIS A 462 1.42 54.05 23.54
C HIS A 462 -0.02 53.65 23.11
N CYS A 463 -0.88 53.37 24.10
CA CYS A 463 -2.36 53.24 24.06
C CYS A 463 -2.89 51.87 23.62
N LEU A 464 -3.47 51.07 24.53
CA LEU A 464 -4.74 51.21 25.30
C LEU A 464 -5.98 50.81 24.45
N ALA A 465 -7.00 50.09 24.94
CA ALA A 465 -7.16 49.11 26.04
C ALA A 465 -8.65 48.65 26.07
N ILE A 466 -8.99 47.77 27.04
CA ILE A 466 -10.32 47.57 27.68
C ILE A 466 -11.17 46.34 27.23
N ALA A 467 -11.54 45.55 28.26
CA ALA A 467 -12.60 44.53 28.42
C ALA A 467 -12.60 43.32 27.45
N ALA A 468 -12.62 42.04 27.89
CA ALA A 468 -13.43 41.35 28.94
C ALA A 468 -14.93 41.27 28.58
N THR A 469 -15.65 40.14 28.72
CA THR A 469 -15.51 39.07 29.73
C THR A 469 -15.84 37.64 29.21
N ASP A 470 -15.62 36.67 30.11
CA ASP A 470 -16.32 35.39 30.30
C ASP A 470 -16.04 34.10 29.49
N ARG A 471 -16.09 33.01 30.29
CA ARG A 471 -15.90 31.57 30.02
C ARG A 471 -17.30 30.90 29.85
N PRO A 472 -17.45 29.57 29.54
CA PRO A 472 -16.45 28.50 29.59
C PRO A 472 -16.40 27.52 28.39
N LEU A 473 -15.41 26.62 28.49
CA LEU A 473 -15.19 25.47 27.61
C LEU A 473 -16.36 24.49 27.59
N MET A 474 -16.55 23.84 26.44
CA MET A 474 -17.13 22.50 26.38
C MET A 474 -16.27 21.62 25.46
N HIS A 475 -15.66 20.58 26.03
CA HIS A 475 -15.12 19.45 25.26
C HIS A 475 -16.31 18.74 24.57
N ILE A 476 -16.15 18.14 23.39
CA ILE A 476 -15.60 16.78 23.21
C ILE A 476 -15.12 16.62 21.76
N ARG A 477 -14.00 15.91 21.57
CA ARG A 477 -13.61 15.31 20.29
C ARG A 477 -14.11 13.87 20.29
N ASP A 478 -14.45 13.34 19.12
CA ASP A 478 -13.98 12.02 18.71
C ASP A 478 -13.84 11.96 17.18
N SER A 479 -12.90 11.14 16.71
CA SER A 479 -12.47 11.08 15.32
C SER A 479 -12.00 9.68 14.97
N ASP A 480 -12.49 9.11 13.88
CA ASP A 480 -12.03 7.82 13.33
C ASP A 480 -11.85 7.90 11.80
N PHE A 481 -10.86 7.18 11.31
CA PHE A 481 -10.39 7.02 9.92
C PHE A 481 -11.02 5.75 9.28
N GLY A 482 -10.46 5.18 8.19
CA GLY A 482 -10.95 3.95 7.52
C GLY A 482 -9.90 3.21 6.68
N TYR A 483 -10.00 1.88 6.61
CA TYR A 483 -9.13 0.91 5.89
C TYR A 483 -9.80 -0.51 5.91
N SER A 484 -9.26 -1.56 5.26
CA SER A 484 -9.89 -2.90 5.01
C SER A 484 -9.19 -4.13 5.65
N LYS A 485 -9.79 -5.35 5.83
CA LYS A 485 -11.17 -5.79 6.15
C LYS A 485 -11.24 -7.30 6.55
N SER A 486 -10.32 -7.82 7.39
CA SER A 486 -10.34 -9.25 7.82
C SER A 486 -9.70 -9.64 9.18
N GLU A 487 -8.72 -8.91 9.73
CA GLU A 487 -8.12 -9.22 11.07
C GLU A 487 -8.43 -8.09 12.08
N VAL A 488 -9.47 -8.25 12.89
CA VAL A 488 -10.04 -7.10 13.65
C VAL A 488 -10.46 -7.44 15.09
N THR A 489 -9.61 -8.15 15.83
CA THR A 489 -9.77 -8.35 17.29
C THR A 489 -8.48 -8.29 18.10
N ASP A 490 -7.30 -8.39 17.48
CA ASP A 490 -6.06 -8.63 18.21
C ASP A 490 -5.15 -7.40 18.26
N VAL A 491 -4.82 -6.99 19.49
CA VAL A 491 -3.72 -6.06 19.77
C VAL A 491 -2.43 -6.75 19.31
N LYS A 492 -1.75 -6.19 18.30
CA LYS A 492 -0.50 -6.77 17.81
C LYS A 492 0.57 -6.68 18.91
N VAL A 493 0.97 -7.85 19.39
CA VAL A 493 1.99 -8.07 20.43
C VAL A 493 3.20 -8.77 19.81
N ALA A 494 4.37 -8.65 20.44
CA ALA A 494 5.59 -9.30 19.95
C ALA A 494 5.69 -10.74 20.46
N ASN A 495 6.27 -11.65 19.66
CA ASN A 495 6.44 -13.05 20.06
C ASN A 495 7.78 -13.30 20.76
N VAL A 496 7.75 -14.15 21.78
CA VAL A 496 8.90 -14.81 22.40
C VAL A 496 8.90 -16.27 21.93
N ARG A 497 9.87 -16.64 21.10
CA ARG A 497 10.01 -17.98 20.53
C ARG A 497 11.05 -18.78 21.32
N ILE A 498 10.70 -19.97 21.78
CA ILE A 498 11.64 -20.86 22.47
C ILE A 498 12.26 -21.81 21.44
N MET A 499 13.59 -21.84 21.37
CA MET A 499 14.30 -22.74 20.47
C MET A 499 14.41 -24.14 21.10
N SER A 500 13.97 -25.18 20.39
CA SER A 500 14.29 -26.55 20.77
C SER A 500 15.77 -26.87 20.47
N PRO A 501 16.43 -27.74 21.26
CA PRO A 501 17.80 -28.16 20.97
C PRO A 501 17.85 -28.90 19.63
N LEU A 502 18.63 -28.39 18.68
CA LEU A 502 19.03 -29.17 17.51
C LEU A 502 20.01 -30.25 17.97
N SER A 503 19.79 -31.49 17.54
CA SER A 503 20.80 -32.55 17.67
C SER A 503 22.05 -32.14 16.90
N ASN A 504 23.19 -32.09 17.59
CA ASN A 504 24.44 -31.50 17.12
C ASN A 504 24.84 -31.90 15.69
N ALA A 505 25.15 -30.88 14.89
CA ALA A 505 26.13 -30.92 13.82
C ALA A 505 26.81 -29.54 13.78
N GLU A 506 27.68 -29.30 14.75
CA GLU A 506 28.59 -28.13 14.72
C GLU A 506 29.58 -28.30 13.56
N ASN A 507 29.81 -27.24 12.80
CA ASN A 507 31.01 -27.03 11.99
C ASN A 507 31.07 -25.55 11.57
N GLU A 508 31.35 -24.67 12.52
CA GLU A 508 32.01 -23.41 12.20
C GLU A 508 33.49 -23.72 11.91
N ASN A 509 33.91 -23.57 10.66
CA ASN A 509 35.32 -23.72 10.29
C ASN A 509 36.13 -22.56 10.88
N GLN A 510 36.82 -22.80 12.00
CA GLN A 510 38.04 -22.05 12.30
C GLN A 510 39.22 -22.61 11.50
N ILE A 511 40.02 -21.71 10.95
CA ILE A 511 41.29 -22.01 10.29
C ILE A 511 42.35 -22.10 11.39
N GLU A 512 42.94 -23.27 11.64
CA GLU A 512 44.39 -23.42 11.88
C GLU A 512 44.87 -24.89 11.98
N ASN A 513 45.89 -25.19 11.16
CA ASN A 513 47.01 -26.14 11.32
C ASN A 513 46.97 -27.31 12.34
N GLY A 514 47.27 -28.54 11.87
CA GLY A 514 48.05 -29.51 12.66
C GLY A 514 47.82 -31.01 12.38
N SER A 515 48.92 -31.73 12.06
CA SER A 515 49.17 -33.20 12.13
C SER A 515 48.06 -34.12 12.70
N ALA A 516 47.61 -35.17 11.99
CA ALA A 516 48.32 -36.43 11.62
C ALA A 516 48.46 -37.46 12.77
N ASP A 517 48.24 -38.74 12.41
CA ASP A 517 48.31 -39.97 13.23
C ASP A 517 47.24 -40.09 14.36
N ASP A 518 46.73 -41.26 14.77
CA ASP A 518 47.05 -42.64 14.41
C ASP A 518 45.87 -43.64 14.63
N LYS A 519 45.91 -44.77 13.91
CA LYS A 519 45.31 -46.13 14.15
C LYS A 519 44.03 -46.36 15.01
N GLN A 520 43.04 -47.01 14.37
CA GLN A 520 42.59 -48.44 14.55
C GLN A 520 42.82 -49.17 15.91
N PRO A 521 42.04 -50.23 16.31
CA PRO A 521 41.52 -51.29 15.41
C PRO A 521 40.17 -52.03 15.72
N LEU A 522 39.68 -52.67 14.64
CA LEU A 522 38.96 -53.97 14.46
C LEU A 522 38.41 -54.79 15.64
N LYS A 523 37.27 -55.49 15.36
CA LYS A 523 37.06 -56.97 15.20
C LYS A 523 35.57 -57.30 15.53
N ASN A 524 34.86 -58.31 15.01
CA ASN A 524 34.93 -59.33 13.93
C ASN A 524 33.46 -59.82 13.72
N GLY A 525 33.00 -60.48 12.66
CA GLY A 525 33.58 -60.87 11.36
C GLY A 525 32.67 -61.89 10.62
N ILE A 526 33.06 -62.27 9.39
CA ILE A 526 32.99 -63.64 8.80
C ILE A 526 31.57 -64.16 8.42
N ASN A 527 31.24 -64.65 7.21
CA ASN A 527 31.96 -65.32 6.09
C ASN A 527 31.75 -64.56 4.75
N GLU A 528 32.70 -64.45 3.80
CA GLU A 528 33.26 -65.49 2.87
C GLU A 528 32.20 -66.12 1.94
N LYS A 529 32.36 -66.33 0.62
CA LYS A 529 33.47 -66.32 -0.39
C LYS A 529 32.79 -66.18 -1.80
N ALA A 530 33.42 -65.99 -2.96
CA ALA A 530 34.68 -65.40 -3.44
C ALA A 530 34.68 -65.53 -4.99
N HIS A 531 35.36 -64.65 -5.75
CA HIS A 531 36.25 -64.97 -6.90
C HIS A 531 36.80 -63.68 -7.55
N ILE A 532 37.93 -63.80 -8.26
CA ILE A 532 38.91 -62.74 -8.58
C ILE A 532 39.30 -62.84 -10.08
N VAL A 533 40.06 -61.84 -10.59
CA VAL A 533 40.79 -61.75 -11.88
C VAL A 533 39.92 -61.17 -13.02
N GLU A 534 40.13 -59.99 -13.61
CA GLU A 534 41.31 -59.19 -14.04
C GLU A 534 41.76 -59.45 -15.50
N ALA A 535 41.87 -58.35 -16.27
CA ALA A 535 42.56 -58.13 -17.56
C ALA A 535 42.25 -58.99 -18.83
N VAL A 536 42.05 -58.32 -19.98
CA VAL A 536 43.05 -58.13 -21.06
C VAL A 536 42.48 -57.26 -22.22
N ASP A 537 43.37 -56.54 -22.91
CA ASP A 537 43.17 -55.50 -23.94
C ASP A 537 42.72 -55.96 -25.36
N ARG A 538 41.98 -55.06 -26.06
CA ARG A 538 42.08 -54.65 -27.51
C ARG A 538 41.75 -55.63 -28.66
N PRO A 539 41.65 -55.16 -29.94
CA PRO A 539 41.93 -53.80 -30.49
C PRO A 539 40.81 -53.10 -31.32
N ASP A 540 41.00 -51.78 -31.49
CA ASP A 540 40.87 -50.89 -32.68
C ASP A 540 39.57 -50.94 -33.55
N GLU A 541 39.07 -49.86 -34.18
CA GLU A 541 39.73 -48.65 -34.72
C GLU A 541 39.03 -47.30 -34.45
N ALA A 542 39.82 -46.22 -34.59
CA ALA A 542 39.56 -44.77 -34.73
C ALA A 542 38.10 -44.24 -34.70
N VAL A 543 37.68 -43.28 -33.84
CA VAL A 543 38.22 -41.94 -33.46
C VAL A 543 37.90 -40.80 -34.45
N ARG A 544 37.31 -39.72 -33.87
CA ARG A 544 36.98 -38.38 -34.41
C ARG A 544 38.14 -37.68 -35.15
N PRO A 545 37.86 -36.73 -36.08
CA PRO A 545 37.75 -35.29 -35.76
C PRO A 545 36.46 -34.66 -36.36
N GLU A 546 35.81 -33.59 -35.86
CA GLU A 546 36.16 -32.26 -35.31
C GLU A 546 35.93 -31.08 -36.29
N GLU A 547 35.20 -30.09 -35.77
CA GLU A 547 35.27 -28.62 -35.92
C GLU A 547 35.49 -27.91 -37.29
N GLY A 548 34.42 -27.25 -37.74
CA GLY A 548 34.46 -25.93 -38.40
C GLY A 548 35.01 -25.84 -39.84
N PRO A 549 35.29 -24.62 -40.37
CA PRO A 549 35.03 -23.31 -39.77
C PRO A 549 34.52 -22.20 -40.75
N LEU A 550 34.32 -20.99 -40.19
CA LEU A 550 34.56 -19.65 -40.78
C LEU A 550 33.83 -19.14 -42.07
N ARG A 551 33.07 -18.04 -41.84
CA ARG A 551 33.17 -16.72 -42.52
C ARG A 551 33.62 -16.62 -44.00
N SER A 552 32.69 -16.04 -44.78
CA SER A 552 32.81 -14.75 -45.52
C SER A 552 32.97 -14.68 -47.05
N MET A 553 32.40 -13.58 -47.57
CA MET A 553 32.64 -12.90 -48.86
C MET A 553 32.10 -13.48 -50.18
N PHE A 554 31.97 -12.53 -51.13
CA PHE A 554 31.59 -12.62 -52.55
C PHE A 554 30.10 -12.91 -52.83
N SER A 555 29.30 -12.04 -53.45
CA SER A 555 29.50 -11.01 -54.50
C SER A 555 29.70 -11.53 -55.94
N THR A 556 28.70 -11.22 -56.77
CA THR A 556 28.72 -11.09 -58.24
C THR A 556 28.79 -12.30 -59.18
N LYS A 557 28.01 -12.15 -60.27
CA LYS A 557 28.21 -12.63 -61.66
C LYS A 557 27.95 -14.12 -61.97
N TYR A 558 26.70 -14.35 -62.38
CA TYR A 558 26.41 -14.71 -63.79
C TYR A 558 25.70 -13.47 -64.41
N LYS A 559 25.87 -12.98 -65.66
CA LYS A 559 26.69 -13.34 -66.84
C LYS A 559 26.46 -14.76 -67.36
N ASN A 560 26.15 -15.03 -68.62
CA ASN A 560 26.22 -14.28 -69.89
C ASN A 560 25.23 -15.00 -70.88
N ARG A 561 24.75 -14.50 -72.03
CA ARG A 561 25.32 -13.52 -73.00
C ARG A 561 24.25 -13.13 -74.06
N LYS A 562 24.45 -11.95 -74.67
CA LYS A 562 24.14 -11.56 -76.07
C LYS A 562 22.68 -11.43 -76.58
N TYR A 563 22.30 -10.15 -76.72
CA TYR A 563 21.52 -9.63 -77.84
C TYR A 563 22.18 -9.86 -79.22
N LYS A 564 21.36 -10.04 -80.27
CA LYS A 564 21.32 -9.20 -81.49
C LYS A 564 20.02 -9.51 -82.27
N MET A 565 19.14 -8.53 -82.44
CA MET A 565 18.91 -7.78 -83.69
C MET A 565 18.49 -8.62 -84.91
N TYR A 566 17.25 -8.41 -85.36
CA TYR A 566 17.03 -7.88 -86.71
C TYR A 566 15.89 -6.86 -86.70
N ASP A 567 15.98 -5.89 -87.60
CA ASP A 567 15.13 -4.70 -87.73
C ASP A 567 14.51 -4.66 -89.15
N ASN A 568 13.62 -3.70 -89.38
CA ASN A 568 12.83 -3.38 -90.58
C ASN A 568 11.47 -4.12 -90.71
N GLY A 569 10.36 -3.44 -91.01
CA GLY A 569 10.15 -1.98 -91.09
C GLY A 569 9.03 -1.58 -92.05
N LYS A 570 8.46 -0.36 -91.86
CA LYS A 570 7.46 0.32 -92.71
C LYS A 570 6.06 -0.37 -92.69
N ARG A 571 4.93 0.32 -92.91
CA ARG A 571 4.67 1.67 -93.45
C ARG A 571 3.33 2.22 -92.93
N SER A 572 3.17 3.54 -92.97
CA SER A 572 1.91 4.27 -92.77
C SER A 572 0.93 4.13 -93.94
N SER A 573 -0.39 4.17 -93.68
CA SER A 573 -1.32 5.15 -94.29
C SER A 573 -2.81 4.85 -93.98
N SER A 574 -3.60 5.90 -93.80
CA SER A 574 -5.08 5.89 -93.71
C SER A 574 -5.77 5.55 -95.03
N GLY A 575 -6.98 4.96 -95.01
CA GLY A 575 -7.78 4.71 -96.22
C GLY A 575 -9.17 4.09 -96.02
N LEU A 576 -10.19 4.89 -96.32
CA LEU A 576 -11.64 4.68 -96.52
C LEU A 576 -12.25 3.26 -96.75
N SER A 577 -13.24 2.92 -95.91
CA SER A 577 -14.67 2.61 -96.22
C SER A 577 -15.06 1.49 -97.27
N PRO A 578 -16.35 1.25 -97.64
CA PRO A 578 -17.07 0.08 -97.09
C PRO A 578 -17.80 -0.84 -98.11
N LEU A 579 -17.89 -2.16 -97.83
CA LEU A 579 -18.71 -3.09 -98.64
C LEU A 579 -19.57 -4.09 -97.82
N LYS A 580 -20.89 -3.85 -97.91
CA LYS A 580 -22.05 -4.76 -98.02
C LYS A 580 -21.77 -6.28 -97.88
N SER A 581 -22.33 -7.00 -96.89
CA SER A 581 -23.73 -7.52 -96.78
C SER A 581 -23.90 -8.98 -97.29
N SER A 582 -24.92 -9.69 -96.75
CA SER A 582 -25.44 -11.00 -97.20
C SER A 582 -24.83 -12.35 -96.73
N SER A 583 -24.08 -12.44 -95.62
CA SER A 583 -23.62 -13.74 -95.07
C SER A 583 -24.19 -14.17 -93.71
N ARG A 584 -24.82 -13.29 -92.93
CA ARG A 584 -25.32 -13.63 -91.56
C ARG A 584 -26.65 -14.39 -91.51
N PHE A 585 -27.50 -14.29 -92.54
CA PHE A 585 -28.88 -14.82 -92.50
C PHE A 585 -28.99 -16.34 -92.80
N ARG A 586 -27.95 -16.97 -93.40
CA ARG A 586 -27.98 -18.40 -93.79
C ARG A 586 -27.62 -19.39 -92.68
N ILE A 587 -27.10 -18.93 -91.53
CA ILE A 587 -26.74 -19.80 -90.40
C ILE A 587 -27.93 -19.96 -89.42
N GLU A 588 -28.67 -18.87 -89.14
CA GLU A 588 -29.81 -18.92 -88.21
C GLU A 588 -30.94 -19.86 -88.69
N GLN A 589 -31.15 -19.99 -90.00
CA GLN A 589 -32.19 -20.85 -90.56
C GLN A 589 -31.86 -22.35 -90.42
N LYS A 590 -30.60 -22.75 -90.67
CA LYS A 590 -30.14 -24.15 -90.59
C LYS A 590 -30.15 -24.74 -89.17
N ILE A 591 -30.02 -23.90 -88.13
CA ILE A 591 -30.03 -24.36 -86.74
C ILE A 591 -31.47 -24.66 -86.29
N LYS A 592 -32.43 -23.81 -86.68
CA LYS A 592 -33.85 -23.95 -86.32
C LYS A 592 -34.47 -25.24 -86.88
N GLU A 593 -34.11 -25.64 -88.10
CA GLU A 593 -34.63 -26.85 -88.75
C GLU A 593 -34.08 -28.17 -88.17
N ARG A 594 -32.92 -28.16 -87.48
CA ARG A 594 -32.31 -29.39 -86.94
C ARG A 594 -32.60 -29.68 -85.48
N THR A 595 -32.96 -28.69 -84.67
CA THR A 595 -33.15 -28.87 -83.22
C THR A 595 -34.50 -28.39 -82.69
N GLY A 596 -35.33 -27.74 -83.52
CA GLY A 596 -36.62 -27.16 -83.13
C GLY A 596 -36.53 -25.98 -82.15
N LEU A 597 -35.34 -25.68 -81.62
CA LEU A 597 -35.13 -24.66 -80.60
C LEU A 597 -35.08 -23.24 -81.22
N THR A 598 -35.83 -22.32 -80.63
CA THR A 598 -35.77 -20.90 -80.97
C THR A 598 -34.47 -20.27 -80.45
N ARG A 599 -34.12 -19.09 -80.97
CA ARG A 599 -32.95 -18.31 -80.53
C ARG A 599 -32.96 -18.01 -79.03
N THR A 600 -34.15 -17.85 -78.42
CA THR A 600 -34.31 -17.74 -76.96
C THR A 600 -34.06 -19.06 -76.24
N GLY A 601 -34.57 -20.18 -76.76
CA GLY A 601 -34.33 -21.52 -76.20
C GLY A 601 -32.85 -21.93 -76.23
N LEU A 602 -32.10 -21.57 -77.27
CA LEU A 602 -30.67 -21.88 -77.37
C LEU A 602 -29.83 -21.03 -76.40
N VAL A 603 -30.20 -19.76 -76.19
CA VAL A 603 -29.59 -18.90 -75.14
C VAL A 603 -29.91 -19.43 -73.74
N LEU A 604 -31.15 -19.87 -73.49
CA LEU A 604 -31.54 -20.51 -72.23
C LEU A 604 -30.77 -21.81 -71.97
N LEU A 605 -30.57 -22.65 -73.00
CA LEU A 605 -29.80 -23.88 -72.87
C LEU A 605 -28.32 -23.59 -72.52
N VAL A 606 -27.71 -22.59 -73.18
CA VAL A 606 -26.34 -22.14 -72.86
C VAL A 606 -26.27 -21.56 -71.44
N LEU A 607 -27.27 -20.78 -71.00
CA LEU A 607 -27.34 -20.28 -69.63
C LEU A 607 -27.48 -21.42 -68.61
N CYS A 608 -28.32 -22.42 -68.85
CA CYS A 608 -28.43 -23.60 -68.00
C CYS A 608 -27.12 -24.41 -67.95
N ILE A 609 -26.40 -24.53 -69.07
CA ILE A 609 -25.07 -25.18 -69.11
C ILE A 609 -24.05 -24.36 -68.32
N LEU A 610 -24.02 -23.04 -68.48
CA LEU A 610 -23.12 -22.17 -67.70
C LEU A 610 -23.46 -22.18 -66.21
N LEU A 611 -24.74 -22.27 -65.84
CA LEU A 611 -25.19 -22.29 -64.45
C LEU A 611 -24.96 -23.67 -63.80
N THR A 612 -25.09 -24.77 -64.54
CA THR A 612 -24.68 -26.11 -64.06
C THR A 612 -23.16 -26.25 -63.97
N ILE A 613 -22.39 -25.68 -64.90
CA ILE A 613 -20.92 -25.58 -64.79
C ILE A 613 -20.55 -24.71 -63.57
N ALA A 614 -21.22 -23.57 -63.35
CA ALA A 614 -20.97 -22.73 -62.18
C ALA A 614 -21.31 -23.46 -60.87
N LEU A 615 -22.40 -24.22 -60.81
CA LEU A 615 -22.75 -25.05 -59.65
C LEU A 615 -21.75 -26.20 -59.44
N LEU A 616 -21.27 -26.85 -60.51
CA LEU A 616 -20.23 -27.87 -60.44
C LEU A 616 -18.89 -27.28 -59.99
N VAL A 617 -18.49 -26.12 -60.51
CA VAL A 617 -17.31 -25.38 -60.07
C VAL A 617 -17.47 -24.95 -58.62
N CYS A 618 -18.63 -24.46 -58.19
CA CYS A 618 -18.92 -24.16 -56.78
C CYS A 618 -19.03 -25.40 -55.89
N ALA A 619 -19.25 -26.61 -56.42
CA ALA A 619 -19.24 -27.87 -55.68
C ALA A 619 -17.83 -28.50 -55.61
N ILE A 620 -17.00 -28.27 -56.63
CA ILE A 620 -15.59 -28.73 -56.71
C ILE A 620 -14.66 -27.77 -55.96
N LEU A 621 -14.91 -26.47 -56.05
CA LEU A 621 -14.32 -25.41 -55.23
C LEU A 621 -15.10 -25.18 -53.92
N TRP A 622 -16.19 -25.93 -53.66
CA TRP A 622 -16.77 -25.98 -52.32
C TRP A 622 -15.66 -26.41 -51.39
N PRO A 623 -15.43 -25.71 -50.26
CA PRO A 623 -14.26 -25.93 -49.45
C PRO A 623 -14.18 -27.38 -48.91
N ARG A 624 -13.41 -28.23 -49.62
CA ARG A 624 -12.71 -29.38 -49.01
C ARG A 624 -11.67 -28.92 -47.98
N THR A 625 -11.47 -27.61 -47.83
CA THR A 625 -10.84 -26.94 -46.69
C THR A 625 -11.74 -26.84 -45.45
N ALA A 626 -12.94 -27.44 -45.46
CA ALA A 626 -13.63 -27.90 -44.26
C ALA A 626 -13.18 -29.31 -43.81
N GLN A 627 -12.02 -29.79 -44.28
CA GLN A 627 -11.25 -30.76 -43.52
C GLN A 627 -10.81 -30.05 -42.23
N SER A 628 -11.62 -30.24 -41.20
CA SER A 628 -11.38 -29.78 -39.84
C SER A 628 -9.91 -30.03 -39.49
N ARG A 629 -9.22 -28.97 -39.05
CA ARG A 629 -8.21 -29.17 -38.03
C ARG A 629 -8.95 -29.74 -36.82
N HIS A 630 -9.06 -31.07 -36.75
CA HIS A 630 -9.32 -31.77 -35.51
C HIS A 630 -8.12 -31.53 -34.59
N HIS A 631 -8.06 -30.32 -34.01
CA HIS A 631 -7.66 -30.24 -32.62
C HIS A 631 -8.52 -31.28 -31.91
N ARG A 632 -7.86 -32.26 -31.29
CA ARG A 632 -8.54 -33.37 -30.60
C ARG A 632 -9.21 -32.77 -29.37
N THR A 633 -10.42 -32.24 -29.53
CA THR A 633 -11.20 -31.65 -28.44
C THR A 633 -11.37 -32.72 -27.38
N CYS A 634 -10.87 -32.45 -26.17
CA CYS A 634 -10.90 -33.44 -25.12
C CYS A 634 -12.35 -33.67 -24.66
N ILE A 635 -12.86 -34.88 -24.88
CA ILE A 635 -14.20 -35.34 -24.46
C ILE A 635 -14.16 -36.15 -23.16
N LYS A 636 -13.05 -36.12 -22.40
CA LYS A 636 -13.00 -36.71 -21.07
C LYS A 636 -13.89 -35.91 -20.10
N PRO A 637 -14.51 -36.55 -19.09
CA PRO A 637 -15.29 -35.85 -18.06
C PRO A 637 -14.52 -34.72 -17.35
N SER A 638 -13.22 -34.92 -17.08
CA SER A 638 -12.33 -33.90 -16.52
C SER A 638 -12.27 -32.63 -17.37
N CYS A 639 -12.09 -32.78 -18.68
CA CYS A 639 -12.03 -31.68 -19.63
C CYS A 639 -13.35 -30.91 -19.70
N PHE A 640 -14.49 -31.61 -19.67
CA PHE A 640 -15.80 -30.96 -19.54
C PHE A 640 -15.92 -30.19 -18.22
N ARG A 641 -15.54 -30.79 -17.09
CA ARG A 641 -15.59 -30.17 -15.76
C ARG A 641 -14.72 -28.90 -15.68
N SER A 642 -13.48 -28.97 -16.16
CA SER A 642 -12.57 -27.82 -16.21
C SER A 642 -13.08 -26.73 -17.15
N SER A 643 -13.61 -27.08 -18.33
CA SER A 643 -14.18 -26.09 -19.25
C SER A 643 -15.44 -25.42 -18.68
N ALA A 644 -16.31 -26.16 -18.01
CA ALA A 644 -17.52 -25.65 -17.36
C ALA A 644 -17.21 -24.74 -16.16
N GLU A 645 -16.06 -24.89 -15.51
CA GLU A 645 -15.60 -23.99 -14.44
C GLU A 645 -14.85 -22.77 -14.98
N ILE A 646 -14.13 -22.87 -16.11
CA ILE A 646 -13.40 -21.73 -16.70
C ILE A 646 -14.33 -20.80 -17.50
N LEU A 647 -15.13 -21.35 -18.43
CA LEU A 647 -15.89 -20.56 -19.40
C LEU A 647 -16.83 -19.51 -18.77
N PRO A 648 -17.55 -19.76 -17.66
CA PRO A 648 -18.42 -18.75 -17.03
C PRO A 648 -17.68 -17.59 -16.36
N LYS A 649 -16.37 -17.71 -16.14
CA LYS A 649 -15.52 -16.69 -15.50
C LYS A 649 -14.89 -15.75 -16.53
N LEU A 650 -14.63 -16.27 -17.73
CA LEU A 650 -13.97 -15.53 -18.81
C LEU A 650 -14.85 -14.37 -19.29
N ASN A 651 -14.27 -13.18 -19.37
CA ASN A 651 -14.81 -12.06 -20.13
C ASN A 651 -14.15 -12.03 -21.52
N THR A 652 -14.74 -12.73 -22.49
CA THR A 652 -14.23 -12.82 -23.86
C THR A 652 -14.25 -11.50 -24.63
N SER A 653 -14.90 -10.45 -24.08
CA SER A 653 -14.87 -9.10 -24.63
C SER A 653 -13.65 -8.29 -24.16
N GLY A 654 -12.96 -8.74 -23.11
CA GLY A 654 -11.71 -8.13 -22.64
C GLY A 654 -10.50 -8.62 -23.44
N VAL A 655 -9.49 -7.76 -23.66
CA VAL A 655 -8.28 -8.16 -24.37
C VAL A 655 -7.24 -8.73 -23.38
N PRO A 656 -6.87 -10.01 -23.45
CA PRO A 656 -6.02 -10.67 -22.45
C PRO A 656 -4.62 -10.06 -22.31
N CYS A 657 -4.09 -9.46 -23.39
CA CYS A 657 -2.77 -8.83 -23.39
C CYS A 657 -2.73 -7.47 -22.67
N TYR A 658 -3.89 -6.86 -22.38
CA TYR A 658 -3.99 -5.57 -21.67
C TYR A 658 -4.46 -5.74 -20.23
N ASP A 659 -5.51 -6.56 -20.01
CA ASP A 659 -5.99 -6.89 -18.68
C ASP A 659 -6.37 -8.38 -18.63
N PHE A 660 -5.37 -9.22 -18.33
CA PHE A 660 -5.56 -10.65 -18.18
C PHE A 660 -6.49 -11.00 -17.00
N ARG A 661 -6.57 -10.16 -15.97
CA ARG A 661 -7.44 -10.38 -14.80
C ARG A 661 -8.90 -10.18 -15.17
N ASN A 662 -9.24 -9.12 -15.90
CA ASN A 662 -10.58 -8.93 -16.45
C ASN A 662 -10.90 -10.02 -17.48
N TYR A 663 -9.99 -10.36 -18.39
CA TYR A 663 -10.22 -11.46 -19.34
C TYR A 663 -10.50 -12.80 -18.63
N ALA A 664 -9.72 -13.17 -17.62
CA ALA A 664 -9.82 -14.47 -16.95
C ALA A 664 -10.97 -14.55 -15.92
N CYS A 665 -11.28 -13.44 -15.24
CA CYS A 665 -12.16 -13.40 -14.07
C CYS A 665 -13.26 -12.34 -14.14
N GLY A 666 -13.43 -11.61 -15.25
CA GLY A 666 -14.37 -10.49 -15.35
C GLY A 666 -15.84 -10.89 -15.10
N ASN A 667 -16.20 -12.14 -15.41
CA ASN A 667 -17.53 -12.70 -15.15
C ASN A 667 -17.61 -13.54 -13.85
N TRP A 668 -16.53 -13.60 -13.05
CA TRP A 668 -16.50 -14.33 -11.77
C TRP A 668 -17.57 -13.82 -10.80
N PHE A 669 -17.67 -12.50 -10.60
CA PHE A 669 -18.60 -11.93 -9.61
C PHE A 669 -20.07 -12.14 -9.98
N SER A 670 -20.39 -12.30 -11.27
CA SER A 670 -21.73 -12.64 -11.76
C SER A 670 -22.07 -14.12 -11.57
N SER A 671 -21.08 -15.01 -11.61
CA SER A 671 -21.28 -16.47 -11.46
C SER A 671 -21.04 -16.99 -10.04
N LYS A 672 -20.31 -16.24 -9.20
CA LYS A 672 -19.95 -16.54 -7.81
C LYS A 672 -20.10 -15.26 -6.95
N PRO A 673 -21.34 -14.86 -6.58
CA PRO A 673 -21.55 -13.69 -5.72
C PRO A 673 -20.92 -13.91 -4.33
N LEU A 674 -20.51 -12.82 -3.68
CA LEU A 674 -19.97 -12.81 -2.32
C LEU A 674 -21.04 -13.30 -1.31
N PRO A 675 -20.78 -14.35 -0.52
CA PRO A 675 -21.66 -14.75 0.56
C PRO A 675 -21.79 -13.64 1.60
N LYS A 676 -23.02 -13.38 2.04
CA LYS A 676 -23.37 -12.34 3.02
C LYS A 676 -22.60 -12.38 4.34
N SER A 677 -22.04 -13.53 4.70
CA SER A 677 -21.26 -13.76 5.92
C SER A 677 -19.74 -13.66 5.75
N ARG A 678 -19.26 -13.14 4.61
CA ARG A 678 -17.83 -13.01 4.30
C ARG A 678 -17.49 -11.64 3.72
N THR A 679 -16.25 -11.20 3.92
CA THR A 679 -15.69 -10.00 3.28
C THR A 679 -14.96 -10.30 1.98
N GLU A 680 -14.61 -11.57 1.72
CA GLU A 680 -14.02 -12.00 0.46
C GLU A 680 -14.56 -13.36 0.00
N TRP A 681 -14.57 -13.56 -1.32
CA TRP A 681 -14.97 -14.84 -1.94
C TRP A 681 -14.08 -15.16 -3.13
N ASN A 682 -13.03 -15.91 -2.83
CA ASN A 682 -11.98 -16.31 -3.75
C ASN A 682 -11.83 -17.85 -3.72
N LEU A 683 -10.97 -18.42 -4.56
CA LEU A 683 -10.78 -19.88 -4.66
C LEU A 683 -10.26 -20.52 -3.36
N LYS A 684 -9.47 -19.79 -2.57
CA LYS A 684 -8.92 -20.23 -1.27
C LYS A 684 -10.04 -20.36 -0.23
N GLU A 685 -10.89 -19.34 -0.14
CA GLU A 685 -12.08 -19.33 0.72
C GLU A 685 -13.09 -20.41 0.34
N MET A 686 -13.27 -20.65 -0.96
CA MET A 686 -14.11 -21.74 -1.46
C MET A 686 -13.56 -23.13 -1.08
N LEU A 687 -12.25 -23.36 -1.18
CA LEU A 687 -11.62 -24.61 -0.68
C LEU A 687 -11.80 -24.75 0.83
N GLN A 688 -11.52 -23.69 1.60
CA GLN A 688 -11.64 -23.68 3.06
C GLN A 688 -13.07 -24.01 3.51
N PHE A 689 -14.07 -23.42 2.85
CA PHE A 689 -15.49 -23.70 3.07
C PHE A 689 -15.86 -25.13 2.69
N SER A 690 -15.40 -25.63 1.52
CA SER A 690 -15.64 -27.01 1.08
C SER A 690 -15.10 -28.04 2.06
N TYR A 691 -13.86 -27.84 2.53
CA TYR A 691 -13.23 -28.68 3.55
C TYR A 691 -14.02 -28.66 4.88
N ARG A 692 -14.33 -27.47 5.42
CA ARG A 692 -15.13 -27.36 6.66
C ARG A 692 -16.50 -28.02 6.51
N ARG A 693 -17.17 -27.87 5.37
CA ARG A 693 -18.46 -28.53 5.09
C ARG A 693 -18.29 -30.05 5.06
N LYS A 694 -17.21 -30.58 4.47
CA LYS A 694 -16.96 -32.02 4.45
C LYS A 694 -16.69 -32.59 5.84
N ILE A 695 -15.96 -31.87 6.69
CA ILE A 695 -15.77 -32.23 8.10
C ILE A 695 -17.10 -32.21 8.85
N HIS A 696 -17.92 -31.17 8.67
CA HIS A 696 -19.26 -31.09 9.24
C HIS A 696 -20.15 -32.27 8.81
N GLU A 697 -20.18 -32.61 7.51
CA GLU A 697 -20.88 -33.79 6.99
C GLU A 697 -20.39 -35.07 7.70
N LEU A 698 -19.08 -35.28 7.83
CA LEU A 698 -18.52 -36.47 8.49
C LEU A 698 -18.87 -36.54 9.99
N LEU A 699 -18.83 -35.42 10.71
CA LEU A 699 -19.16 -35.37 12.14
C LEU A 699 -20.65 -35.63 12.39
N VAL A 700 -21.55 -35.15 11.53
CA VAL A 700 -23.01 -35.33 11.67
C VAL A 700 -23.51 -36.68 11.14
N THR A 701 -22.90 -37.22 10.08
CA THR A 701 -23.32 -38.51 9.50
C THR A 701 -22.72 -39.73 10.20
N SER A 702 -21.61 -39.56 10.92
CA SER A 702 -21.06 -40.61 11.78
C SER A 702 -21.96 -40.83 12.99
N THR A 703 -22.91 -41.76 12.86
CA THR A 703 -23.87 -42.07 13.93
C THR A 703 -23.15 -42.45 15.23
N ALA A 704 -23.47 -41.75 16.32
CA ALA A 704 -22.94 -41.99 17.67
C ALA A 704 -23.21 -43.40 18.26
N SER A 705 -23.86 -44.28 17.51
CA SER A 705 -24.23 -45.65 17.88
C SER A 705 -23.10 -46.69 17.77
N VAL A 706 -21.87 -46.30 17.39
CA VAL A 706 -20.76 -47.26 17.12
C VAL A 706 -19.50 -47.02 17.97
N VAL A 707 -19.32 -45.86 18.61
CA VAL A 707 -18.08 -45.53 19.35
C VAL A 707 -18.32 -45.55 20.87
N SER A 708 -17.92 -46.65 21.52
CA SER A 708 -18.22 -46.93 22.93
C SER A 708 -17.13 -46.54 23.95
N SER A 709 -16.08 -45.82 23.53
CA SER A 709 -14.95 -45.45 24.40
C SER A 709 -14.65 -43.96 24.33
N GLU A 710 -14.62 -43.31 25.50
CA GLU A 710 -14.24 -41.91 25.69
C GLU A 710 -12.79 -41.63 25.28
N MET A 711 -11.96 -42.68 25.16
CA MET A 711 -10.56 -42.58 24.73
C MET A 711 -10.41 -42.33 23.23
N ALA A 712 -11.38 -42.76 22.41
CA ALA A 712 -11.30 -42.66 20.95
C ALA A 712 -11.46 -41.20 20.48
N LEU A 713 -10.62 -40.76 19.55
CA LEU A 713 -10.69 -39.40 19.01
C LEU A 713 -12.06 -39.12 18.38
N SER A 714 -12.64 -40.07 17.65
CA SER A 714 -13.96 -39.89 17.01
C SER A 714 -15.05 -39.51 18.01
N TRP A 715 -15.07 -40.15 19.18
CA TRP A 715 -15.97 -39.79 20.28
C TRP A 715 -15.68 -38.37 20.80
N LYS A 716 -14.41 -38.01 20.99
CA LYS A 716 -13.99 -36.70 21.48
C LYS A 716 -14.35 -35.57 20.49
N LEU A 717 -14.17 -35.80 19.20
CA LEU A 717 -14.54 -34.85 18.13
C LEU A 717 -16.04 -34.59 18.09
N MET A 718 -16.86 -35.66 18.14
CA MET A 718 -18.33 -35.55 18.14
C MET A 718 -18.82 -34.80 19.37
N ASN A 719 -18.43 -35.20 20.58
CA ASN A 719 -18.92 -34.56 21.81
C ASN A 719 -18.47 -33.10 21.96
N PHE A 720 -17.28 -32.74 21.48
CA PHE A 720 -16.87 -31.34 21.37
C PHE A 720 -17.74 -30.57 20.38
N TYR A 721 -17.96 -31.14 19.19
CA TYR A 721 -18.74 -30.51 18.13
C TYR A 721 -20.21 -30.31 18.56
N ASP A 722 -20.82 -31.33 19.15
CA ASP A 722 -22.19 -31.30 19.63
C ASP A 722 -22.37 -30.34 20.82
N SER A 723 -21.42 -30.29 21.77
CA SER A 723 -21.48 -29.29 22.84
C SER A 723 -21.38 -27.87 22.28
N CYS A 724 -20.61 -27.64 21.22
CA CYS A 724 -20.57 -26.36 20.51
C CYS A 724 -21.88 -26.05 19.77
N MET A 725 -22.53 -27.06 19.17
CA MET A 725 -23.80 -26.88 18.45
C MET A 725 -25.00 -26.68 19.37
N ASN A 726 -24.94 -27.15 20.61
CA ASN A 726 -25.98 -26.97 21.63
C ASN A 726 -26.01 -25.51 22.17
N ILE A 727 -26.63 -24.63 21.39
CA ILE A 727 -26.81 -23.20 21.71
C ILE A 727 -27.65 -23.00 22.98
N ASP A 728 -28.58 -23.89 23.29
CA ASP A 728 -29.51 -23.74 24.42
C ASP A 728 -28.76 -23.86 25.75
N THR A 729 -27.94 -24.90 25.93
CA THR A 729 -27.11 -25.04 27.14
C THR A 729 -26.13 -23.86 27.31
N ILE A 730 -25.51 -23.38 26.24
CA ILE A 730 -24.61 -22.21 26.28
C ILE A 730 -25.37 -20.92 26.66
N ASN A 731 -26.61 -20.76 26.19
CA ASN A 731 -27.47 -19.64 26.56
C ASN A 731 -27.94 -19.71 28.02
N ASP A 732 -28.20 -20.92 28.53
CA ASP A 732 -28.57 -21.14 29.93
C ASP A 732 -27.40 -20.88 30.88
N GLU A 733 -26.16 -21.19 30.49
CA GLU A 733 -24.93 -20.91 31.25
C GLU A 733 -24.60 -19.41 31.34
N LYS A 734 -24.91 -18.62 30.32
CA LYS A 734 -24.65 -17.16 30.27
C LYS A 734 -23.17 -16.87 30.51
N GLU A 735 -22.83 -15.80 31.24
CA GLU A 735 -21.46 -15.51 31.66
C GLU A 735 -21.01 -16.23 32.96
N ARG A 736 -21.78 -17.21 33.48
CA ARG A 736 -21.43 -17.90 34.72
C ARG A 736 -20.05 -18.57 34.69
N PRO A 737 -19.58 -19.21 33.59
CA PRO A 737 -18.24 -19.82 33.56
C PRO A 737 -17.13 -18.81 33.84
N LEU A 738 -17.13 -17.65 33.16
CA LEU A 738 -16.15 -16.59 33.42
C LEU A 738 -16.33 -15.93 34.79
N LYS A 739 -17.57 -15.76 35.29
CA LYS A 739 -17.80 -15.24 36.65
C LYS A 739 -17.28 -16.16 37.77
N LYS A 740 -17.09 -17.46 37.52
CA LYS A 740 -16.39 -18.37 38.45
C LYS A 740 -14.86 -18.18 38.40
N ILE A 741 -14.32 -17.81 37.24
CA ILE A 741 -12.87 -17.67 36.98
C ILE A 741 -12.34 -16.31 37.46
N ILE A 742 -13.05 -15.21 37.20
CA ILE A 742 -12.61 -13.83 37.51
C ILE A 742 -12.15 -13.66 38.98
N PRO A 743 -12.87 -14.15 40.01
CA PRO A 743 -12.42 -14.06 41.41
C PRO A 743 -11.08 -14.76 41.68
N MET A 744 -10.74 -15.81 40.92
CA MET A 744 -9.46 -16.52 41.06
C MET A 744 -8.25 -15.65 40.69
N PHE A 745 -8.47 -14.55 39.96
CA PHE A 745 -7.46 -13.55 39.61
C PHE A 745 -7.44 -12.33 40.56
N GLY A 746 -8.17 -12.40 41.68
CA GLY A 746 -8.25 -11.34 42.69
C GLY A 746 -9.39 -10.34 42.49
N GLY A 747 -10.36 -10.66 41.63
CA GLY A 747 -11.47 -9.79 41.25
C GLY A 747 -11.14 -8.89 40.05
N TRP A 748 -12.14 -8.15 39.58
CA TRP A 748 -12.05 -7.26 38.43
C TRP A 748 -12.54 -5.86 38.81
N HIS A 749 -11.68 -4.84 38.68
CA HIS A 749 -11.95 -3.51 39.26
C HIS A 749 -13.29 -2.89 38.84
N VAL A 750 -13.70 -3.10 37.59
CA VAL A 750 -14.98 -2.61 37.05
C VAL A 750 -16.21 -3.20 37.78
N LEU A 751 -16.06 -4.37 38.41
CA LEU A 751 -17.10 -5.04 39.22
C LEU A 751 -16.98 -4.77 40.73
N LYS A 752 -16.03 -3.92 41.16
CA LYS A 752 -15.79 -3.48 42.55
C LYS A 752 -15.41 -4.59 43.56
N ASP A 753 -15.04 -5.78 43.10
CA ASP A 753 -14.55 -6.89 43.94
C ASP A 753 -13.01 -6.97 44.05
N PHE A 754 -12.29 -6.15 43.25
CA PHE A 754 -10.82 -6.08 43.22
C PHE A 754 -10.17 -5.43 44.45
N LYS A 755 -9.04 -5.99 44.91
CA LYS A 755 -8.24 -5.48 46.04
C LYS A 755 -6.79 -5.16 45.63
N PRO A 756 -6.46 -3.89 45.26
CA PRO A 756 -5.16 -3.52 44.69
C PRO A 756 -3.94 -3.90 45.53
N ASN A 757 -4.04 -3.81 46.86
CA ASN A 757 -2.91 -3.99 47.78
C ASN A 757 -2.57 -5.47 48.09
N GLN A 758 -3.42 -6.41 47.64
CA GLN A 758 -3.24 -7.85 47.85
C GLN A 758 -2.99 -8.60 46.53
N TRP A 759 -2.84 -7.87 45.44
CA TRP A 759 -2.80 -8.39 44.08
C TRP A 759 -1.39 -8.33 43.50
N ASP A 760 -1.04 -9.38 42.75
CA ASP A 760 0.27 -9.54 42.12
C ASP A 760 0.08 -9.67 40.60
N THR A 761 0.59 -8.65 39.89
CA THR A 761 0.56 -8.55 38.42
C THR A 761 1.25 -9.73 37.76
N TYR A 762 2.43 -10.15 38.24
CA TYR A 762 3.23 -11.21 37.60
C TYR A 762 2.65 -12.59 37.88
N LYS A 763 2.09 -12.81 39.07
CA LYS A 763 1.30 -14.02 39.37
C LYS A 763 0.06 -14.11 38.47
N THR A 764 -0.62 -12.99 38.22
CA THR A 764 -1.78 -12.92 37.32
C THR A 764 -1.36 -13.20 35.87
N LEU A 765 -0.34 -12.49 35.37
CA LEU A 765 0.23 -12.63 34.04
C LEU A 765 0.68 -14.08 33.77
N ARG A 766 1.45 -14.68 34.68
CA ARG A 766 1.86 -16.09 34.61
C ARG A 766 0.66 -17.02 34.44
N ARG A 767 -0.40 -16.83 35.24
CA ARG A 767 -1.59 -17.69 35.21
C ARG A 767 -2.43 -17.51 33.95
N LEU A 768 -2.52 -16.30 33.40
CA LEU A 768 -3.20 -16.06 32.12
C LEU A 768 -2.54 -16.84 30.98
N HIS A 769 -1.21 -16.78 30.88
CA HIS A 769 -0.44 -17.62 29.95
C HIS A 769 -0.59 -19.11 30.26
N SER A 770 -0.33 -19.52 31.50
CA SER A 770 -0.17 -20.94 31.84
C SER A 770 -1.45 -21.74 31.96
N GLU A 771 -2.54 -21.13 32.45
CA GLU A 771 -3.80 -21.84 32.75
C GLU A 771 -4.90 -21.57 31.71
N TYR A 772 -4.89 -20.40 31.06
CA TYR A 772 -5.99 -19.96 30.19
C TYR A 772 -5.58 -19.67 28.74
N ASN A 773 -4.28 -19.77 28.41
CA ASN A 773 -3.72 -19.49 27.08
C ASN A 773 -4.08 -18.08 26.55
N VAL A 774 -4.11 -17.10 27.46
CA VAL A 774 -4.33 -15.68 27.17
C VAL A 774 -2.97 -14.99 27.19
N SER A 775 -2.65 -14.25 26.12
CA SER A 775 -1.32 -13.69 25.87
C SER A 775 -1.32 -12.15 25.86
N PRO A 776 -1.47 -11.49 27.03
CA PRO A 776 -1.39 -10.04 27.12
C PRO A 776 0.08 -9.58 27.00
N PHE A 777 0.30 -8.46 26.32
CA PHE A 777 1.62 -7.87 26.01
C PHE A 777 2.57 -8.66 25.08
N PHE A 778 2.64 -9.98 25.17
CA PHE A 778 3.46 -10.82 24.29
C PHE A 778 2.88 -12.23 24.18
N GLN A 779 3.23 -12.97 23.13
CA GLN A 779 2.87 -14.38 22.95
C GLN A 779 4.11 -15.27 23.11
N ILE A 780 3.93 -16.51 23.60
CA ILE A 780 5.00 -17.49 23.80
C ILE A 780 4.74 -18.69 22.88
N ASP A 781 5.66 -18.94 21.94
CA ASP A 781 5.55 -20.04 20.96
C ASP A 781 6.81 -20.91 20.90
N VAL A 782 6.66 -22.14 20.40
CA VAL A 782 7.78 -23.05 20.07
C VAL A 782 7.76 -23.27 18.56
N VAL A 783 8.63 -22.56 17.84
CA VAL A 783 8.58 -22.43 16.38
C VAL A 783 9.97 -22.23 15.76
N PRO A 784 10.18 -22.66 14.51
CA PRO A 784 11.35 -22.30 13.71
C PRO A 784 11.18 -20.93 13.03
N ASP A 785 12.30 -20.31 12.63
CA ASP A 785 12.38 -18.89 12.25
C ASP A 785 11.95 -18.57 10.82
N ILE A 786 11.01 -17.62 10.66
CA ILE A 786 10.59 -16.97 9.39
C ILE A 786 9.96 -15.60 9.72
N VAL A 787 10.17 -14.57 8.88
CA VAL A 787 9.97 -13.13 9.20
C VAL A 787 8.90 -12.42 8.34
N ASN A 788 8.11 -11.52 8.98
CA ASN A 788 7.34 -10.38 8.40
C ASN A 788 6.00 -10.71 7.66
N LYS A 789 4.94 -9.86 7.64
CA LYS A 789 4.81 -8.39 7.87
C LYS A 789 3.54 -7.92 8.63
N ASN A 790 3.63 -6.71 9.17
CA ASN A 790 2.54 -5.84 9.68
C ASN A 790 1.62 -5.31 8.53
N GLN A 791 0.49 -4.59 8.72
CA GLN A 791 0.12 -3.56 9.72
C GLN A 791 -1.39 -3.22 9.66
N ASN A 792 -1.97 -2.55 10.69
CA ASN A 792 -3.42 -2.27 10.80
C ASN A 792 -3.79 -0.73 10.88
N ILE A 793 -4.97 -0.39 11.44
CA ILE A 793 -6.04 0.45 10.82
C ILE A 793 -6.76 1.34 11.86
N ILE A 794 -7.48 2.43 11.47
CA ILE A 794 -7.94 3.50 12.40
C ILE A 794 -9.48 3.82 12.33
N GLN A 795 -10.41 2.90 12.00
CA GLN A 795 -11.89 3.17 12.12
C GLN A 795 -12.54 2.69 13.42
N MET A 796 -11.74 2.22 14.38
CA MET A 796 -12.21 1.26 15.37
C MET A 796 -12.52 1.87 16.74
N VAL A 797 -12.14 3.12 17.02
CA VAL A 797 -12.11 3.65 18.38
C VAL A 797 -13.51 3.79 18.99
N VAL A 798 -14.45 4.38 18.27
CA VAL A 798 -15.83 4.60 18.76
C VAL A 798 -16.58 3.26 18.88
N SER A 799 -16.51 2.42 17.85
CA SER A 799 -17.12 1.08 17.83
C SER A 799 -16.60 0.18 18.95
N TYR A 800 -15.28 0.18 19.18
CA TYR A 800 -14.62 -0.67 20.17
C TYR A 800 -14.88 -0.21 21.60
N THR A 801 -14.91 1.10 21.86
CA THR A 801 -15.23 1.63 23.20
C THR A 801 -16.69 1.39 23.59
N ASN A 802 -17.62 1.37 22.64
CA ASN A 802 -19.00 0.93 22.86
C ASN A 802 -19.07 -0.58 23.13
N PHE A 803 -18.39 -1.40 22.32
CA PHE A 803 -18.31 -2.85 22.49
C PHE A 803 -17.79 -3.26 23.88
N ILE A 804 -16.66 -2.70 24.32
CA ILE A 804 -16.09 -2.95 25.67
C ILE A 804 -17.14 -2.62 26.75
N LYS A 805 -17.81 -1.47 26.60
CA LYS A 805 -18.80 -0.97 27.56
C LYS A 805 -20.00 -1.91 27.66
N ASP A 806 -20.56 -2.35 26.54
CA ASP A 806 -21.73 -3.24 26.50
C ASP A 806 -21.43 -4.63 27.06
N VAL A 807 -20.21 -5.12 26.86
CA VAL A 807 -19.71 -6.34 27.50
C VAL A 807 -19.66 -6.18 29.03
N VAL A 808 -18.99 -5.16 29.57
CA VAL A 808 -18.88 -5.04 31.04
C VAL A 808 -20.20 -4.66 31.73
N LEU A 809 -21.06 -3.89 31.08
CA LEU A 809 -22.47 -3.70 31.47
C LEU A 809 -23.18 -5.06 31.58
N SER A 810 -22.96 -5.94 30.61
CA SER A 810 -23.55 -7.28 30.58
C SER A 810 -23.05 -8.19 31.70
N PHE A 811 -21.82 -8.00 32.17
CA PHE A 811 -21.28 -8.67 33.36
C PHE A 811 -21.82 -8.10 34.68
N GLY A 812 -22.35 -6.88 34.69
CA GLY A 812 -22.98 -6.25 35.86
C GLY A 812 -22.34 -4.95 36.35
N ALA A 813 -21.42 -4.36 35.58
CA ALA A 813 -20.87 -3.03 35.89
C ALA A 813 -21.97 -1.94 35.81
N THR A 814 -21.78 -0.84 36.53
CA THR A 814 -22.64 0.35 36.36
C THR A 814 -22.33 1.05 35.02
N ASN A 815 -23.27 1.81 34.46
CA ASN A 815 -23.05 2.57 33.22
C ASN A 815 -21.90 3.60 33.33
N ALA A 816 -21.69 4.15 34.54
CA ALA A 816 -20.58 5.04 34.83
C ALA A 816 -19.23 4.30 34.84
N ASP A 817 -19.15 3.19 35.58
CA ASP A 817 -17.95 2.36 35.66
C ASP A 817 -17.59 1.75 34.30
N ALA A 818 -18.58 1.22 33.58
CA ALA A 818 -18.42 0.65 32.24
C ALA A 818 -17.88 1.68 31.24
N GLY A 819 -18.40 2.92 31.27
CA GLY A 819 -17.94 3.99 30.41
C GLY A 819 -16.54 4.50 30.76
N GLN A 820 -16.12 4.43 32.03
CA GLN A 820 -14.75 4.77 32.41
C GLN A 820 -13.78 3.65 32.04
N PHE A 821 -14.15 2.40 32.31
CA PHE A 821 -13.39 1.21 31.96
C PHE A 821 -13.09 1.15 30.46
N SER A 822 -14.09 1.35 29.58
CA SER A 822 -13.85 1.28 28.13
C SER A 822 -12.85 2.33 27.63
N ARG A 823 -12.88 3.55 28.19
CA ARG A 823 -11.87 4.59 27.91
C ARG A 823 -10.49 4.23 28.45
N ASN A 824 -10.41 3.70 29.68
CA ASN A 824 -9.15 3.27 30.29
C ASN A 824 -8.48 2.19 29.42
N ILE A 825 -9.22 1.13 29.08
CA ILE A 825 -8.76 0.02 28.23
C ILE A 825 -8.29 0.54 26.86
N PHE A 826 -9.10 1.36 26.19
CA PHE A 826 -8.73 1.91 24.89
C PHE A 826 -7.42 2.71 24.95
N HIS A 827 -7.25 3.59 25.94
CA HIS A 827 -6.00 4.34 26.12
C HIS A 827 -4.83 3.47 26.59
N TYR A 828 -5.08 2.33 27.23
CA TYR A 828 -4.05 1.36 27.60
C TYR A 828 -3.55 0.59 26.37
N GLU A 829 -4.46 0.02 25.58
CA GLU A 829 -4.13 -0.69 24.33
C GLU A 829 -3.53 0.23 23.27
N LYS A 830 -3.97 1.49 23.18
CA LYS A 830 -3.35 2.51 22.33
C LYS A 830 -1.87 2.72 22.66
N ARG A 831 -1.50 2.81 23.94
CA ARG A 831 -0.08 2.94 24.36
C ARG A 831 0.75 1.71 23.95
N ILE A 832 0.16 0.51 24.05
CA ILE A 832 0.82 -0.73 23.59
C ILE A 832 1.04 -0.68 22.06
N ALA A 833 0.04 -0.25 21.29
CA ALA A 833 0.13 -0.11 19.84
C ALA A 833 1.17 0.94 19.41
N GLU A 834 1.26 2.08 20.11
CA GLU A 834 2.29 3.12 19.87
C GLU A 834 3.71 2.61 20.16
N ILE A 835 3.88 1.78 21.20
CA ILE A 835 5.16 1.10 21.49
C ILE A 835 5.53 0.13 20.36
N PHE A 836 4.58 -0.69 19.90
CA PHE A 836 4.80 -1.65 18.80
C PHE A 836 5.08 -0.96 17.46
N GLN A 837 4.33 0.08 17.11
CA GLN A 837 4.56 0.88 15.89
C GLN A 837 5.93 1.56 15.92
N SER A 838 6.28 2.26 17.01
CA SER A 838 7.56 2.95 17.12
C SER A 838 8.77 2.01 17.21
N ALA A 839 8.56 0.72 17.54
CA ALA A 839 9.57 -0.32 17.39
C ALA A 839 9.69 -0.80 15.93
N SER A 840 8.56 -0.95 15.22
CA SER A 840 8.52 -1.36 13.81
C SER A 840 9.04 -0.30 12.83
N GLU A 841 8.97 0.99 13.17
CA GLU A 841 9.42 2.10 12.31
C GLU A 841 10.96 2.25 12.25
N ASN A 842 11.69 1.68 13.22
CA ASN A 842 13.16 1.70 13.25
C ASN A 842 13.85 0.77 12.22
N GLY A 843 13.09 0.19 11.29
CA GLY A 843 13.60 -0.43 10.06
C GLY A 843 14.33 -1.77 10.21
N THR A 844 14.42 -2.32 11.42
CA THR A 844 15.00 -3.64 11.68
C THR A 844 14.05 -4.49 12.52
N SER A 845 13.48 -5.54 11.92
CA SER A 845 12.97 -6.70 12.65
C SER A 845 14.18 -7.39 13.29
N SER A 846 14.58 -6.90 14.46
CA SER A 846 15.79 -7.30 15.16
C SER A 846 15.49 -8.53 16.01
N TYR A 847 15.66 -9.68 15.38
CA TYR A 847 15.66 -10.98 16.04
C TYR A 847 16.82 -11.03 17.02
N ALA A 848 16.52 -11.09 18.31
CA ALA A 848 17.51 -11.21 19.36
C ALA A 848 17.45 -12.61 19.98
N ARG A 849 18.52 -13.39 19.79
CA ARG A 849 18.74 -14.64 20.51
C ARG A 849 19.52 -14.33 21.79
N MET A 850 18.97 -14.69 22.94
CA MET A 850 19.59 -14.47 24.26
C MET A 850 19.24 -15.61 25.23
N LYS A 851 19.98 -15.73 26.33
CA LYS A 851 19.67 -16.65 27.42
C LYS A 851 18.50 -16.15 28.27
N ILE A 852 17.78 -17.04 28.95
CA ILE A 852 16.72 -16.64 29.89
C ILE A 852 17.28 -15.81 31.07
N SER A 853 18.53 -16.04 31.48
CA SER A 853 19.24 -15.20 32.46
C SER A 853 19.41 -13.75 31.98
N GLU A 854 19.85 -13.58 30.73
CA GLU A 854 20.04 -12.28 30.06
C GLU A 854 18.68 -11.58 29.87
N LEU A 855 17.67 -12.31 29.40
CA LEU A 855 16.28 -11.84 29.22
C LEU A 855 15.69 -11.27 30.53
N ASN A 856 15.82 -11.99 31.65
CA ASN A 856 15.34 -11.51 32.95
C ASN A 856 16.10 -10.25 33.43
N ALA A 857 17.38 -10.11 33.05
CA ALA A 857 18.22 -9.00 33.45
C ALA A 857 17.99 -7.73 32.60
N GLU A 858 17.89 -7.86 31.27
CA GLU A 858 17.65 -6.73 30.35
C GLU A 858 16.24 -6.16 30.53
N PHE A 859 15.24 -7.00 30.80
CA PHE A 859 13.82 -6.61 30.86
C PHE A 859 13.20 -6.65 32.26
N PHE A 860 14.02 -6.55 33.32
CA PHE A 860 13.52 -6.33 34.68
C PHE A 860 12.59 -5.09 34.72
N PRO A 861 11.41 -5.14 35.38
CA PRO A 861 10.95 -6.13 36.36
C PRO A 861 10.19 -7.36 35.82
N ILE A 862 10.16 -7.62 34.51
CA ILE A 862 9.39 -8.75 33.96
C ILE A 862 10.05 -10.09 34.30
N LYS A 863 9.34 -10.94 35.03
CA LYS A 863 9.80 -12.25 35.48
C LYS A 863 9.65 -13.35 34.43
N PHE A 864 10.34 -13.23 33.30
CA PHE A 864 10.19 -14.18 32.18
C PHE A 864 10.43 -15.64 32.57
N TYR A 865 11.44 -15.96 33.40
CA TYR A 865 11.66 -17.35 33.83
C TYR A 865 10.47 -17.94 34.62
N GLU A 866 9.84 -17.18 35.52
CA GLU A 866 8.64 -17.64 36.23
C GLU A 866 7.44 -17.83 35.29
N ILE A 867 7.33 -17.01 34.24
CA ILE A 867 6.26 -17.11 33.22
C ILE A 867 6.50 -18.31 32.30
N LEU A 868 7.74 -18.50 31.81
CA LEU A 868 8.14 -19.62 30.96
C LEU A 868 8.00 -20.96 31.69
N MET A 869 8.51 -21.06 32.92
CA MET A 869 8.34 -22.26 33.76
C MET A 869 6.88 -22.46 34.20
N GLY A 870 6.09 -21.40 34.36
CA GLY A 870 4.66 -21.53 34.56
C GLY A 870 3.95 -22.13 33.35
N THR A 871 4.34 -21.70 32.14
CA THR A 871 3.72 -22.09 30.87
C THR A 871 4.15 -23.47 30.41
N LEU A 872 5.41 -23.87 30.66
CA LEU A 872 5.99 -25.16 30.25
C LEU A 872 6.61 -25.89 31.46
N PRO A 873 5.81 -26.30 32.46
CA PRO A 873 6.29 -26.67 33.80
C PRO A 873 7.17 -27.91 33.86
N ASN A 874 6.93 -28.92 33.01
CA ASN A 874 7.77 -30.11 32.94
C ASN A 874 8.74 -30.04 31.74
N SER A 875 9.21 -28.86 31.34
CA SER A 875 10.27 -28.69 30.34
C SER A 875 11.66 -28.77 30.99
N ASN A 876 12.71 -28.99 30.19
CA ASN A 876 14.10 -28.97 30.67
C ASN A 876 14.71 -27.55 30.60
N LEU A 877 13.87 -26.50 30.62
CA LEU A 877 14.34 -25.12 30.56
C LEU A 877 15.05 -24.73 31.85
N ASN A 878 16.18 -24.04 31.69
CA ASN A 878 17.00 -23.50 32.75
C ASN A 878 17.42 -22.06 32.39
N THR A 879 18.14 -21.38 33.27
CA THR A 879 18.59 -19.99 33.06
C THR A 879 19.49 -19.82 31.83
N ASP A 880 20.20 -20.87 31.40
CA ASP A 880 21.09 -20.87 30.23
C ASP A 880 20.39 -21.24 28.92
N SER A 881 19.10 -21.59 28.96
CA SER A 881 18.33 -21.91 27.77
C SER A 881 18.12 -20.68 26.89
N PHE A 882 18.17 -20.85 25.57
CA PHE A 882 18.05 -19.75 24.61
C PHE A 882 16.59 -19.49 24.21
N VAL A 883 16.25 -18.21 24.13
CA VAL A 883 15.01 -17.71 23.53
C VAL A 883 15.33 -16.74 22.40
N LEU A 884 14.39 -16.63 21.46
CA LEU A 884 14.44 -15.77 20.29
C LEU A 884 13.31 -14.73 20.37
N ILE A 885 13.66 -13.46 20.38
CA ILE A 885 12.73 -12.33 20.50
C ILE A 885 12.58 -11.69 19.12
N GLU A 886 11.36 -11.63 18.56
CA GLU A 886 11.15 -11.08 17.21
C GLU A 886 11.32 -9.55 17.11
N ASN A 887 11.11 -8.84 18.22
CA ASN A 887 11.10 -7.37 18.26
C ASN A 887 11.68 -6.87 19.59
N ILE A 888 13.00 -6.89 19.72
CA ILE A 888 13.68 -6.47 20.97
C ILE A 888 13.35 -5.01 21.36
N GLU A 889 13.14 -4.12 20.39
CA GLU A 889 12.79 -2.71 20.64
C GLU A 889 11.40 -2.53 21.27
N TYR A 890 10.45 -3.44 21.02
CA TYR A 890 9.19 -3.51 21.76
C TYR A 890 9.46 -3.91 23.22
N PHE A 891 10.24 -4.98 23.43
CA PHE A 891 10.55 -5.48 24.77
C PHE A 891 11.38 -4.50 25.62
N ARG A 892 12.22 -3.64 25.02
CA ARG A 892 12.94 -2.57 25.75
C ARG A 892 12.01 -1.51 26.34
N LYS A 893 10.86 -1.26 25.72
CA LYS A 893 9.87 -0.24 26.15
C LYS A 893 8.80 -0.81 27.09
N LEU A 894 8.57 -2.14 27.06
CA LEU A 894 7.53 -2.81 27.84
C LEU A 894 7.73 -2.71 29.38
N PRO A 895 8.94 -2.90 29.96
CA PRO A 895 9.21 -2.68 31.38
C PRO A 895 8.78 -1.29 31.84
N THR A 896 9.06 -0.24 31.06
CA THR A 896 8.66 1.13 31.38
C THR A 896 7.13 1.29 31.42
N LEU A 897 6.39 0.69 30.48
CA LEU A 897 4.93 0.70 30.51
C LEU A 897 4.38 0.03 31.78
N LEU A 898 4.92 -1.14 32.13
CA LEU A 898 4.48 -1.91 33.29
C LEU A 898 4.82 -1.19 34.61
N SER A 899 6.03 -0.64 34.75
CA SER A 899 6.45 0.10 35.95
C SER A 899 5.72 1.45 36.14
N LEU A 900 5.23 2.06 35.07
CA LEU A 900 4.41 3.29 35.13
C LEU A 900 2.91 3.00 35.27
N SER A 901 2.49 1.73 35.21
CA SER A 901 1.09 1.34 35.37
C SER A 901 0.80 0.97 36.82
N ASP A 902 -0.29 1.48 37.36
CA ASP A 902 -0.78 1.10 38.68
C ASP A 902 -1.53 -0.24 38.65
N ASN A 903 -1.72 -0.86 39.82
CA ASN A 903 -2.38 -2.16 39.94
C ASN A 903 -3.85 -2.17 39.44
N VAL A 904 -4.55 -1.04 39.44
CA VAL A 904 -5.91 -0.96 38.88
C VAL A 904 -5.85 -1.00 37.36
N SER A 905 -5.06 -0.12 36.72
CA SER A 905 -4.88 -0.14 35.26
C SER A 905 -4.43 -1.51 34.73
N LEU A 906 -3.51 -2.17 35.45
CA LEU A 906 -3.03 -3.50 35.11
C LEU A 906 -4.11 -4.58 35.29
N ASN A 907 -4.90 -4.54 36.38
CA ASN A 907 -6.02 -5.46 36.57
C ASN A 907 -7.08 -5.27 35.48
N GLU A 908 -7.45 -4.03 35.17
CA GLU A 908 -8.44 -3.73 34.12
C GLU A 908 -8.03 -4.35 32.78
N TYR A 909 -6.79 -4.12 32.33
CA TYR A 909 -6.30 -4.65 31.05
C TYR A 909 -6.15 -6.17 31.04
N LEU A 910 -5.55 -6.76 32.08
CA LEU A 910 -5.33 -8.22 32.14
C LEU A 910 -6.66 -9.00 32.17
N LEU A 911 -7.66 -8.50 32.91
CA LEU A 911 -8.98 -9.13 32.97
C LEU A 911 -9.81 -8.82 31.71
N TRP A 912 -9.63 -7.66 31.06
CA TRP A 912 -10.20 -7.41 29.73
C TRP A 912 -9.74 -8.44 28.71
N ARG A 913 -8.43 -8.71 28.61
CA ARG A 913 -7.91 -9.72 27.68
C ARG A 913 -8.47 -11.12 27.96
N LEU A 914 -8.56 -11.52 29.23
CA LEU A 914 -9.21 -12.79 29.61
C LEU A 914 -10.66 -12.87 29.15
N VAL A 915 -11.44 -11.80 29.35
CA VAL A 915 -12.86 -11.80 28.96
C VAL A 915 -12.98 -11.79 27.43
N ALA A 916 -12.30 -10.87 26.75
CA ALA A 916 -12.36 -10.69 25.29
C ALA A 916 -12.03 -11.97 24.51
N ASP A 917 -10.96 -12.69 24.90
CA ASP A 917 -10.54 -13.93 24.26
C ASP A 917 -11.57 -15.07 24.42
N TYR A 918 -12.44 -15.00 25.44
CA TYR A 918 -13.46 -16.02 25.75
C TYR A 918 -14.90 -15.62 25.39
N LEU A 919 -15.17 -14.37 25.00
CA LEU A 919 -16.50 -13.94 24.51
C LEU A 919 -17.09 -14.81 23.38
N PRO A 920 -16.32 -15.35 22.41
CA PRO A 920 -16.84 -16.24 21.37
C PRO A 920 -17.46 -17.55 21.87
N TYR A 921 -17.26 -17.90 23.14
CA TYR A 921 -17.69 -19.17 23.73
C TYR A 921 -18.84 -19.01 24.74
N LEU A 922 -19.37 -17.79 24.91
CA LEU A 922 -20.48 -17.48 25.80
C LEU A 922 -21.84 -17.49 25.06
N SER A 923 -22.90 -17.18 25.81
CA SER A 923 -24.27 -17.05 25.28
C SER A 923 -24.38 -16.04 24.14
N LYS A 924 -25.45 -16.21 23.34
CA LYS A 924 -25.76 -15.38 22.17
C LYS A 924 -25.68 -13.87 22.44
N LYS A 925 -26.04 -13.42 23.66
CA LYS A 925 -25.93 -12.02 24.08
C LYS A 925 -24.53 -11.41 23.81
N TYR A 926 -23.47 -12.17 24.08
CA TYR A 926 -22.08 -11.72 23.89
C TYR A 926 -21.65 -11.86 22.42
N LEU A 927 -22.13 -12.89 21.73
CA LEU A 927 -21.93 -13.06 20.29
C LEU A 927 -22.59 -11.93 19.48
N ASP A 928 -23.80 -11.50 19.84
CA ASP A 928 -24.53 -10.40 19.24
C ASP A 928 -23.80 -9.05 19.47
N ALA A 929 -23.18 -8.85 20.64
CA ALA A 929 -22.34 -7.68 20.91
C ALA A 929 -21.05 -7.69 20.06
N MET A 930 -20.36 -8.83 19.97
CA MET A 930 -19.20 -9.01 19.08
C MET A 930 -19.57 -8.86 17.60
N TRP A 931 -20.76 -9.33 17.21
CA TRP A 931 -21.28 -9.22 15.85
C TRP A 931 -21.61 -7.78 15.49
N THR A 932 -22.33 -7.06 16.37
CA THR A 932 -22.62 -5.63 16.20
C THR A 932 -21.31 -4.86 15.94
N PHE A 933 -20.33 -5.01 16.84
CA PHE A 933 -19.00 -4.43 16.69
C PHE A 933 -18.36 -4.78 15.34
N LYS A 934 -18.33 -6.08 14.98
CA LYS A 934 -17.71 -6.54 13.73
C LYS A 934 -18.44 -6.04 12.47
N SER A 935 -19.76 -5.90 12.52
CA SER A 935 -20.58 -5.46 11.39
C SER A 935 -20.40 -3.96 11.05
N GLU A 936 -19.93 -3.14 12.00
CA GLU A 936 -19.68 -1.71 11.75
C GLU A 936 -18.50 -1.46 10.79
N PHE A 937 -17.54 -2.39 10.71
CA PHE A 937 -16.36 -2.28 9.85
C PHE A 937 -16.13 -3.46 8.88
N LEU A 938 -16.90 -4.55 8.97
CA LEU A 938 -16.92 -5.61 7.96
C LEU A 938 -18.15 -5.43 7.04
N GLU A 939 -18.01 -5.67 5.74
CA GLU A 939 -19.12 -5.60 4.76
C GLU A 939 -20.08 -6.82 4.84
N GLN A 940 -20.13 -7.48 6.00
CA GLN A 940 -20.90 -8.70 6.23
C GLN A 940 -22.30 -8.34 6.74
N THR A 941 -23.34 -8.87 6.10
CA THR A 941 -24.74 -8.62 6.49
C THR A 941 -25.33 -9.75 7.33
N GLU A 942 -24.67 -10.91 7.44
CA GLU A 942 -25.11 -12.07 8.20
C GLU A 942 -23.94 -12.71 8.95
N PRO A 943 -24.12 -13.27 10.17
CA PRO A 943 -23.04 -13.93 10.89
C PRO A 943 -22.62 -15.27 10.25
N VAL A 944 -21.41 -15.72 10.55
CA VAL A 944 -20.91 -17.05 10.14
C VAL A 944 -21.80 -18.16 10.75
N PRO A 945 -22.22 -19.18 9.98
CA PRO A 945 -23.05 -20.27 10.49
C PRO A 945 -22.43 -21.01 11.68
N ARG A 946 -23.24 -21.41 12.67
CA ARG A 946 -22.75 -22.05 13.91
C ARG A 946 -21.92 -23.30 13.64
N TRP A 947 -22.34 -24.14 12.70
CA TRP A 947 -21.60 -25.35 12.32
C TRP A 947 -20.18 -25.03 11.81
N GLU A 948 -20.02 -23.93 11.08
CA GLU A 948 -18.72 -23.52 10.55
C GLU A 948 -17.83 -22.95 11.65
N PHE A 949 -18.40 -22.14 12.56
CA PHE A 949 -17.72 -21.69 13.78
C PHE A 949 -17.25 -22.87 14.65
N CYS A 950 -18.12 -23.87 14.87
CA CYS A 950 -17.79 -25.06 15.65
C CYS A 950 -16.71 -25.91 14.97
N THR A 951 -16.78 -26.09 13.65
CA THR A 951 -15.74 -26.80 12.87
C THR A 951 -14.39 -26.06 12.94
N ALA A 952 -14.39 -24.73 12.81
CA ALA A 952 -13.18 -23.92 12.92
C ALA A 952 -12.57 -23.96 14.34
N THR A 953 -13.42 -23.88 15.37
CA THR A 953 -13.01 -23.97 16.77
C THR A 953 -12.45 -25.36 17.10
N LEU A 954 -13.07 -26.43 16.61
CA LEU A 954 -12.57 -27.79 16.76
C LEU A 954 -11.21 -27.98 16.06
N GLN A 955 -11.04 -27.42 14.85
CA GLN A 955 -9.77 -27.50 14.10
C GLN A 955 -8.61 -26.81 14.83
N ARG A 956 -8.85 -25.72 15.58
CA ARG A 956 -7.81 -25.07 16.41
C ARG A 956 -7.12 -26.05 17.37
N PHE A 957 -7.86 -27.01 17.93
CA PHE A 957 -7.35 -27.97 18.90
C PHE A 957 -6.98 -29.32 18.26
N THR A 958 -7.73 -29.74 17.25
CA THR A 958 -7.69 -31.11 16.69
C THR A 958 -7.36 -31.18 15.19
N GLY A 959 -6.71 -30.14 14.64
CA GLY A 959 -6.48 -30.01 13.20
C GLY A 959 -5.75 -31.20 12.53
N PHE A 960 -4.83 -31.86 13.23
CA PHE A 960 -4.20 -33.10 12.75
C PHE A 960 -5.20 -34.26 12.69
N GLY A 961 -5.98 -34.48 13.75
CA GLY A 961 -7.03 -35.50 13.80
C GLY A 961 -8.13 -35.28 12.75
N LEU A 962 -8.55 -34.03 12.51
CA LEU A 962 -9.50 -33.69 11.45
C LEU A 962 -8.92 -33.90 10.04
N MET A 963 -7.64 -33.58 9.82
CA MET A 963 -6.98 -33.86 8.54
C MET A 963 -6.86 -35.36 8.30
N ALA A 964 -6.48 -36.15 9.31
CA ALA A 964 -6.44 -37.61 9.19
C ALA A 964 -7.83 -38.23 8.93
N LEU A 965 -8.87 -37.71 9.59
CA LEU A 965 -10.27 -38.08 9.31
C LEU A 965 -10.68 -37.75 7.88
N PHE A 966 -10.27 -36.59 7.35
CA PHE A 966 -10.52 -36.20 5.96
C PHE A 966 -9.79 -37.11 4.96
N GLU A 967 -8.49 -37.33 5.15
CA GLU A 967 -7.66 -38.15 4.25
C GLU A 967 -8.14 -39.61 4.21
N ASN A 968 -8.50 -40.20 5.37
CA ASN A 968 -9.04 -41.56 5.43
C ASN A 968 -10.41 -41.70 4.74
N ASN A 969 -11.16 -40.62 4.55
CA ASN A 969 -12.45 -40.60 3.86
C ASN A 969 -12.34 -40.03 2.41
N THR A 970 -11.14 -39.82 1.89
CA THR A 970 -10.90 -39.23 0.56
C THR A 970 -10.26 -40.25 -0.38
N ALA A 971 -10.95 -40.59 -1.47
CA ALA A 971 -10.57 -41.66 -2.40
C ALA A 971 -9.32 -41.38 -3.27
N GLU A 972 -8.72 -40.20 -3.18
CA GLU A 972 -7.66 -39.72 -4.09
C GLU A 972 -6.23 -39.85 -3.52
N ARG A 973 -6.07 -40.51 -2.36
CA ARG A 973 -4.79 -40.56 -1.63
C ARG A 973 -3.67 -41.33 -2.34
N GLU A 974 -3.94 -42.54 -2.85
CA GLU A 974 -2.90 -43.40 -3.45
C GLU A 974 -2.37 -42.89 -4.81
N PRO A 975 -3.20 -42.40 -5.76
CA PRO A 975 -2.70 -41.98 -7.07
C PRO A 975 -1.70 -40.83 -7.02
N VAL A 976 -1.87 -39.87 -6.09
CA VAL A 976 -1.08 -38.63 -6.07
C VAL A 976 0.29 -38.82 -5.42
N ALA A 977 0.38 -39.65 -4.36
CA ALA A 977 1.65 -39.97 -3.72
C ALA A 977 2.66 -40.63 -4.70
N SER A 978 2.17 -41.43 -5.64
CA SER A 978 3.00 -42.12 -6.65
C SER A 978 3.62 -41.20 -7.72
N MET A 979 3.19 -39.94 -7.82
CA MET A 979 3.64 -39.02 -8.89
C MET A 979 4.84 -38.13 -8.51
N ILE A 980 5.20 -38.04 -7.22
CA ILE A 980 6.17 -37.04 -6.72
C ILE A 980 7.18 -37.72 -5.80
N ASP A 981 8.07 -38.52 -6.38
CA ASP A 981 9.14 -39.24 -5.68
C ASP A 981 10.46 -38.45 -5.76
N THR A 982 10.42 -37.20 -5.26
CA THR A 982 11.57 -36.27 -5.25
C THR A 982 11.75 -35.61 -3.89
N LEU A 983 12.99 -35.58 -3.42
CA LEU A 983 13.41 -35.02 -2.12
C LEU A 983 12.91 -33.58 -1.92
N GLY A 984 12.14 -33.35 -0.85
CA GLY A 984 11.75 -32.01 -0.39
C GLY A 984 10.26 -31.65 -0.52
N ILE A 985 9.37 -32.58 -0.87
CA ILE A 985 7.91 -32.33 -0.89
C ILE A 985 7.20 -33.32 0.05
N GLN A 986 6.30 -32.80 0.90
CA GLN A 986 5.42 -33.58 1.78
C GLN A 986 3.97 -33.42 1.33
N ILE A 987 3.35 -34.50 0.86
CA ILE A 987 1.97 -34.52 0.36
C ILE A 987 1.09 -35.24 1.38
N GLY A 988 0.13 -34.52 1.96
CA GLY A 988 -0.75 -35.06 2.99
C GLY A 988 -0.01 -35.66 4.19
N LEU A 989 -0.75 -36.37 5.04
CA LEU A 989 -0.20 -37.04 6.21
C LEU A 989 0.46 -38.39 5.82
N PRO A 990 1.64 -38.70 6.39
CA PRO A 990 2.23 -40.04 6.31
C PRO A 990 1.27 -41.16 6.75
N ALA A 991 1.39 -42.34 6.13
CA ALA A 991 0.46 -43.45 6.33
C ALA A 991 0.37 -43.94 7.79
N ASN A 992 1.48 -43.89 8.54
CA ASN A 992 1.51 -44.18 9.97
C ASN A 992 0.71 -43.16 10.79
N MET A 993 0.81 -41.87 10.47
CA MET A 993 0.11 -40.79 11.18
C MET A 993 -1.41 -40.82 10.96
N THR A 994 -1.91 -41.49 9.91
CA THR A 994 -3.35 -41.65 9.68
C THR A 994 -3.98 -42.88 10.33
N ARG A 995 -3.20 -43.70 11.05
CA ARG A 995 -3.74 -44.86 11.78
C ARG A 995 -4.48 -44.41 13.04
N THR A 996 -5.60 -45.07 13.34
CA THR A 996 -6.44 -44.74 14.50
C THR A 996 -5.69 -44.85 15.83
N ASP A 997 -4.84 -45.87 16.00
CA ASP A 997 -4.08 -46.08 17.23
C ASP A 997 -3.05 -44.98 17.52
N TYR A 998 -2.33 -44.52 16.50
CA TYR A 998 -1.42 -43.37 16.63
C TYR A 998 -2.16 -42.07 16.97
N ILE A 999 -3.32 -41.86 16.34
CA ILE A 999 -4.13 -40.66 16.52
C ILE A 999 -4.77 -40.63 17.92
N ASP A 1000 -5.34 -41.75 18.37
CA ASP A 1000 -5.97 -41.87 19.68
C ASP A 1000 -4.94 -41.66 20.82
N ASP A 1001 -3.72 -42.19 20.67
CA ASP A 1001 -2.60 -41.92 21.60
C ASP A 1001 -2.16 -40.45 21.57
N TYR A 1002 -2.00 -39.86 20.37
CA TYR A 1002 -1.60 -38.45 20.23
C TYR A 1002 -2.57 -37.48 20.93
N TYR A 1003 -3.87 -37.79 20.87
CA TYR A 1003 -4.98 -37.05 21.48
C TYR A 1003 -5.45 -37.60 22.84
N LEU A 1004 -4.69 -38.50 23.48
CA LEU A 1004 -5.07 -39.12 24.75
C LEU A 1004 -5.42 -38.10 25.84
N GLN A 1005 -4.64 -37.01 25.95
CA GLN A 1005 -4.82 -35.94 26.95
C GLN A 1005 -5.86 -34.86 26.56
N PHE A 1006 -6.34 -34.85 25.31
CA PHE A 1006 -7.43 -33.94 24.92
C PHE A 1006 -8.75 -34.51 25.41
N ASN A 1007 -9.50 -33.76 26.24
CA ASN A 1007 -10.76 -34.23 26.80
C ASN A 1007 -11.93 -33.41 26.25
N ALA A 1008 -13.03 -34.10 25.93
CA ALA A 1008 -14.26 -33.47 25.48
C ALA A 1008 -15.42 -33.96 26.36
N VAL A 1009 -15.98 -33.06 27.14
CA VAL A 1009 -17.13 -33.30 28.01
C VAL A 1009 -18.42 -32.99 27.25
N PRO A 1010 -19.40 -33.92 27.20
CA PRO A 1010 -20.68 -33.66 26.55
C PRO A 1010 -21.41 -32.46 27.17
N ASN A 1011 -22.03 -31.63 26.34
CA ASN A 1011 -22.77 -30.42 26.74
C ASN A 1011 -22.00 -29.32 27.51
N ALA A 1012 -20.71 -29.47 27.79
CA ALA A 1012 -19.90 -28.49 28.51
C ALA A 1012 -18.92 -27.76 27.58
N PHE A 1013 -19.46 -26.94 26.66
CA PHE A 1013 -18.65 -26.29 25.62
C PHE A 1013 -17.52 -25.41 26.18
N PHE A 1014 -17.78 -24.64 27.24
CA PHE A 1014 -16.78 -23.77 27.85
C PHE A 1014 -15.61 -24.56 28.46
N ASP A 1015 -15.91 -25.67 29.15
CA ASP A 1015 -14.88 -26.54 29.74
C ASP A 1015 -14.06 -27.26 28.66
N ASN A 1016 -14.67 -27.56 27.51
CA ASN A 1016 -13.97 -28.12 26.35
C ASN A 1016 -12.96 -27.12 25.73
N ILE A 1017 -13.24 -25.82 25.78
CA ILE A 1017 -12.26 -24.78 25.40
C ILE A 1017 -11.08 -24.77 26.38
N LEU A 1018 -11.34 -24.90 27.69
CA LEU A 1018 -10.28 -24.97 28.71
C LEU A 1018 -9.41 -26.23 28.54
N SER A 1019 -10.02 -27.39 28.26
CA SER A 1019 -9.26 -28.61 27.94
C SER A 1019 -8.46 -28.47 26.66
N GLY A 1020 -9.03 -27.88 25.60
CA GLY A 1020 -8.31 -27.58 24.35
C GLY A 1020 -7.10 -26.66 24.55
N ASN A 1021 -7.24 -25.61 25.34
CA ASN A 1021 -6.11 -24.73 25.69
C ASN A 1021 -5.03 -25.46 26.52
N THR A 1022 -5.43 -26.34 27.44
CA THR A 1022 -4.51 -27.21 28.19
C THR A 1022 -3.73 -28.15 27.24
N PHE A 1023 -4.42 -28.76 26.29
CA PHE A 1023 -3.83 -29.66 25.29
C PHE A 1023 -2.86 -28.95 24.33
N ILE A 1024 -3.13 -27.69 23.94
CA ILE A 1024 -2.19 -26.87 23.15
C ILE A 1024 -0.88 -26.70 23.93
N ARG A 1025 -0.96 -26.29 25.21
CA ARG A 1025 0.20 -26.09 26.09
C ARG A 1025 1.03 -27.37 26.24
N GLU A 1026 0.39 -28.50 26.51
CA GLU A 1026 1.06 -29.81 26.59
C GLU A 1026 1.69 -30.23 25.26
N THR A 1027 1.07 -29.90 24.14
CA THR A 1027 1.62 -30.17 22.80
C THR A 1027 2.84 -29.29 22.50
N LEU A 1028 2.83 -28.00 22.85
CA LEU A 1028 4.02 -27.14 22.79
C LEU A 1028 5.16 -27.71 23.64
N GLN A 1029 4.84 -28.21 24.84
CA GLN A 1029 5.81 -28.84 25.73
C GLN A 1029 6.36 -30.18 25.19
N ARG A 1030 5.53 -31.01 24.54
CA ARG A 1030 5.97 -32.21 23.82
C ARG A 1030 6.94 -31.87 22.69
N ARG A 1031 6.63 -30.85 21.88
CA ARG A 1031 7.50 -30.36 20.79
C ARG A 1031 8.84 -29.81 21.30
N LEU A 1032 8.85 -29.15 22.44
CA LEU A 1032 10.10 -28.66 23.05
C LEU A 1032 10.99 -29.82 23.54
N LYS A 1033 10.41 -30.94 24.00
CA LYS A 1033 11.14 -32.14 24.43
C LYS A 1033 11.61 -33.03 23.28
N ASN A 1034 10.85 -33.10 22.20
CA ASN A 1034 10.99 -34.11 21.17
C ASN A 1034 11.20 -33.47 19.79
N PRO A 1035 12.41 -33.54 19.21
CA PRO A 1035 12.75 -32.92 17.93
C PRO A 1035 12.29 -33.72 16.70
N GLN A 1036 11.31 -34.63 16.87
CA GLN A 1036 10.69 -35.41 15.80
C GLN A 1036 10.34 -34.55 14.58
N GLU A 1037 10.73 -35.02 13.40
CA GLU A 1037 10.71 -34.23 12.16
C GLU A 1037 9.30 -33.75 11.78
N GLU A 1038 8.29 -34.59 12.03
CA GLU A 1038 6.87 -34.29 11.83
C GLU A 1038 6.40 -33.04 12.60
N PHE A 1039 6.91 -32.78 13.80
CA PHE A 1039 6.55 -31.58 14.56
C PHE A 1039 7.06 -30.27 13.96
N LYS A 1040 8.03 -30.32 13.04
CA LYS A 1040 8.55 -29.12 12.35
C LYS A 1040 7.56 -28.55 11.32
N TRP A 1041 6.69 -29.39 10.76
CA TRP A 1041 5.82 -29.03 9.62
C TRP A 1041 4.33 -29.40 9.79
N LEU A 1042 3.96 -30.19 10.79
CA LEU A 1042 2.56 -30.60 11.03
C LEU A 1042 1.61 -29.41 11.27
N THR A 1043 2.10 -28.30 11.81
CA THR A 1043 1.34 -27.04 11.92
C THR A 1043 0.91 -26.52 10.56
N ASP A 1044 1.78 -26.58 9.57
CA ASP A 1044 1.56 -25.99 8.26
C ASP A 1044 0.57 -26.86 7.48
N MET A 1045 0.71 -28.18 7.60
CA MET A 1045 -0.23 -29.17 7.07
C MET A 1045 -1.67 -28.94 7.57
N THR A 1046 -1.82 -28.47 8.81
CA THR A 1046 -3.11 -28.34 9.50
C THR A 1046 -3.61 -26.89 9.62
N SER A 1047 -2.83 -25.96 9.09
CA SER A 1047 -3.03 -24.51 9.19
C SER A 1047 -4.32 -24.02 8.53
N GLN A 1048 -4.77 -22.84 8.96
CA GLN A 1048 -5.84 -22.09 8.29
C GLN A 1048 -5.34 -20.69 7.89
N PRO A 1049 -5.75 -20.17 6.72
CA PRO A 1049 -6.41 -20.88 5.64
C PRO A 1049 -5.48 -21.90 4.95
N VAL A 1050 -6.04 -23.03 4.54
CA VAL A 1050 -5.33 -24.14 3.86
C VAL A 1050 -4.55 -23.61 2.66
N THR A 1051 -3.24 -23.82 2.64
CA THR A 1051 -2.34 -23.41 1.55
C THR A 1051 -1.18 -24.39 1.37
N VAL A 1052 -0.55 -24.35 0.19
CA VAL A 1052 0.79 -24.91 0.01
C VAL A 1052 1.80 -23.95 0.62
N THR A 1053 2.66 -24.44 1.50
CA THR A 1053 3.67 -23.64 2.20
C THR A 1053 5.06 -24.22 1.98
N TYR A 1054 6.09 -23.37 2.05
CA TYR A 1054 7.47 -23.83 2.17
C TYR A 1054 7.91 -23.71 3.63
N ASN A 1055 8.11 -24.85 4.28
CA ASN A 1055 8.61 -24.90 5.64
C ASN A 1055 10.15 -24.91 5.62
N ALA A 1056 10.75 -23.77 5.97
CA ALA A 1056 12.21 -23.62 5.97
C ALA A 1056 12.93 -24.54 6.97
N ALA A 1057 12.26 -24.94 8.06
CA ALA A 1057 12.84 -25.72 9.16
C ALA A 1057 12.95 -27.23 8.87
N ALA A 1058 11.99 -27.73 8.10
CA ALA A 1058 11.97 -29.08 7.56
C ALA A 1058 12.61 -29.14 6.17
N HIS A 1059 12.93 -27.99 5.55
CA HIS A 1059 13.37 -27.86 4.16
C HIS A 1059 12.42 -28.62 3.20
N LYS A 1060 11.11 -28.41 3.42
CA LYS A 1060 10.03 -29.14 2.73
C LYS A 1060 8.93 -28.21 2.23
N ILE A 1061 8.44 -28.47 1.02
CA ILE A 1061 7.17 -27.93 0.52
C ILE A 1061 6.05 -28.81 1.09
N ILE A 1062 5.13 -28.21 1.84
CA ILE A 1062 4.01 -28.88 2.48
C ILE A 1062 2.77 -28.68 1.62
N VAL A 1063 2.18 -29.78 1.17
CA VAL A 1063 1.02 -29.81 0.28
C VAL A 1063 -0.13 -30.57 0.98
N PRO A 1064 -1.07 -29.86 1.63
CA PRO A 1064 -2.25 -30.49 2.20
C PRO A 1064 -3.11 -31.16 1.10
N LEU A 1065 -3.62 -32.37 1.36
CA LEU A 1065 -4.48 -33.08 0.40
C LEU A 1065 -5.74 -32.28 0.05
N THR A 1066 -6.18 -31.40 0.96
CA THR A 1066 -7.26 -30.43 0.78
C THR A 1066 -7.02 -29.35 -0.29
N VAL A 1067 -5.77 -29.17 -0.78
CA VAL A 1067 -5.47 -28.36 -1.97
C VAL A 1067 -5.49 -29.20 -3.25
N LEU A 1068 -5.23 -30.50 -3.14
CA LEU A 1068 -5.14 -31.45 -4.26
C LEU A 1068 -6.52 -31.95 -4.71
N GLN A 1069 -7.47 -31.03 -4.85
CA GLN A 1069 -8.83 -31.27 -5.33
C GLN A 1069 -9.26 -30.17 -6.29
N PHE A 1070 -10.35 -30.42 -7.03
CA PHE A 1070 -10.91 -29.46 -7.97
C PHE A 1070 -11.30 -28.14 -7.25
N PRO A 1071 -10.97 -26.94 -7.79
CA PRO A 1071 -10.43 -26.67 -9.13
C PRO A 1071 -8.89 -26.49 -9.20
N TYR A 1072 -8.15 -26.74 -8.11
CA TYR A 1072 -6.68 -26.57 -8.09
C TYR A 1072 -5.95 -27.78 -8.70
N PHE A 1073 -6.51 -28.98 -8.55
CA PHE A 1073 -5.97 -30.22 -9.09
C PHE A 1073 -7.09 -31.12 -9.62
N GLU A 1074 -6.83 -31.86 -10.69
CA GLU A 1074 -7.72 -32.86 -11.31
C GLU A 1074 -6.81 -33.81 -12.09
N LYS A 1075 -6.88 -35.11 -11.84
CA LYS A 1075 -5.88 -36.09 -12.34
C LYS A 1075 -5.81 -36.14 -13.87
N ASP A 1076 -6.95 -35.99 -14.54
CA ASP A 1076 -7.10 -36.00 -15.99
C ASP A 1076 -7.24 -34.58 -16.60
N TYR A 1077 -6.66 -33.56 -15.95
CA TYR A 1077 -6.64 -32.19 -16.49
C TYR A 1077 -5.88 -32.15 -17.84
N PRO A 1078 -6.32 -31.36 -18.84
CA PRO A 1078 -5.56 -31.18 -20.08
C PRO A 1078 -4.19 -30.53 -19.79
N GLN A 1079 -3.11 -31.18 -20.23
CA GLN A 1079 -1.75 -30.61 -20.24
C GLN A 1079 -1.59 -29.58 -21.38
#